data_AF-A0AAD5KGV0-F1
#
_entry.id   AF-A0AAD5KGV0-F1
#
_cell.length_a   1.000
_cell.length_b   1.000
_cell.length_c   1.000
_cell.angle_alpha   90.00
_cell.angle_beta   90.00
_cell.angle_gamma   90.00
#
_symmetry.space_group_name_H-M   'P 1'
#
loop_
_entity.id
_entity.type
_entity.pdbx_description
1 polymer ?
#
loop_
_entity_poly.entity_id
_entity_poly.type
_entity_poly.pdbx_seq_one_letter_code
_entity_poly.pdbx_strand_id
1 'polypeptide(L)'
;MAFNKSNATHTNRKKVQVSFVIRDESERYNRSGVNSLQYDPQMNRLYTAGRDSIVRIWNCHPNKSSKDFYWQSMEHHTDWVNDVVLCCGGKYLISASSDMTVKVWNAHKGFCMSTLRTHKDYVKVLAYAKDKEQVASAGFDRAIFLWDVNTLTALTASNNTVTTSSLTGNKNSIYSLGMNPSGTVIISGSTERTLRVWDPRSCNKLMKLKGHTDNVKCIVVNTDGTQCLSASSDGTVRLWSLGQQRCISTMRIHDEGVWTLQTNEAFNTVLSSGRDRRVWITDLRNPEQRTLLCEASAPVLRLCLTPDMEHVWVATEESSVKRYPLNDRHLMMSEALATDAVRSINTVSPDLTIRGGASIRHYRILNDKRTVLTKDSENNVAVYDVLKAAKVSDLGQVDLDEEVKRRNKTVYVPSWFNVDLKTGMLTIHLAQDENDCFAAWVSAREVGLALEDSEETKVNYGQLLLQALLEHWPRPFQLGDEANVDGPEGSASGGASHTPAISNGAIHRPGNEYFSVAPHTPVIFSEVGGRTLYRLLCRDAGGDTEGTLLTETVPTWVADIVVNRNLPKLIKVPFYLLPHPASGIKCVKKDRLIANDFIQIRKVIEHVYEKVLGVLDTNSFGTLSGVNGGVGASTPAGSAATPTGPSPGANSLSAGSAATPSGEKGLPGSAVSSAASMTTADRQETSSIAEDKVELLCNDQILEPGMDLRTVRHFIWKSSADLVLHYRPFK
;
A
#
# COMPACT_ATOMS: atom_id res chain seq x y z
N MET A 1 -19.30 26.17 13.27
CA MET A 1 -19.01 25.45 14.53
C MET A 1 -20.31 25.26 15.31
N ALA A 2 -20.73 24.00 15.46
CA ALA A 2 -21.61 23.45 16.51
C ALA A 2 -21.94 22.00 16.07
N PHE A 3 -21.00 21.07 16.27
CA PHE A 3 -21.28 19.65 16.03
C PHE A 3 -22.06 19.10 17.22
N ASN A 4 -23.30 18.71 16.95
CA ASN A 4 -24.18 18.03 17.88
C ASN A 4 -23.57 16.66 18.21
N LYS A 5 -23.16 16.45 19.46
CA LYS A 5 -22.76 15.13 19.99
C LYS A 5 -24.00 14.24 20.05
N SER A 6 -24.32 13.53 18.97
CA SER A 6 -25.19 12.37 19.03
C SER A 6 -24.35 11.14 19.39
N ASN A 7 -24.82 10.40 20.38
CA ASN A 7 -24.22 9.19 20.93
C ASN A 7 -23.75 8.22 19.83
N ALA A 8 -22.43 8.16 19.62
CA ALA A 8 -21.81 7.14 18.80
C ALA A 8 -21.84 5.81 19.58
N THR A 9 -22.76 4.94 19.22
CA THR A 9 -22.61 3.50 19.39
C THR A 9 -21.20 3.10 18.91
N HIS A 10 -20.44 2.36 19.73
CA HIS A 10 -19.11 1.83 19.39
C HIS A 10 -19.13 1.15 18.01
N THR A 11 -18.79 1.91 16.97
CA THR A 11 -18.46 1.37 15.66
C THR A 11 -16.98 1.07 15.70
N ASN A 12 -16.58 -0.18 15.41
CA ASN A 12 -15.20 -0.56 15.24
C ASN A 12 -14.57 0.36 14.18
N ARG A 13 -13.87 1.41 14.62
CA ARG A 13 -13.14 2.31 13.73
C ARG A 13 -12.10 1.45 13.02
N LYS A 14 -12.18 1.38 11.69
CA LYS A 14 -11.22 0.61 10.91
C LYS A 14 -9.81 1.11 11.21
N LYS A 15 -8.86 0.17 11.33
CA LYS A 15 -7.45 0.50 11.55
C LYS A 15 -6.93 1.36 10.39
N VAL A 16 -6.11 2.35 10.71
CA VAL A 16 -5.46 3.23 9.73
C VAL A 16 -4.05 2.72 9.50
N GLN A 17 -3.69 2.54 8.23
CA GLN A 17 -2.36 2.18 7.77
C GLN A 17 -1.64 3.37 7.16
N VAL A 18 -0.31 3.39 7.31
CA VAL A 18 0.59 4.33 6.63
C VAL A 18 1.23 3.61 5.45
N SER A 19 1.20 4.26 4.29
CA SER A 19 1.81 3.75 3.06
C SER A 19 2.66 4.83 2.39
N PHE A 20 3.66 4.42 1.63
CA PHE A 20 4.43 5.34 0.80
C PHE A 20 4.83 4.68 -0.53
N VAL A 21 5.20 5.49 -1.51
CA VAL A 21 5.56 5.02 -2.85
C VAL A 21 7.02 5.38 -3.15
N ILE A 22 7.84 4.38 -3.49
CA ILE A 22 9.22 4.60 -3.93
C ILE A 22 9.20 4.87 -5.44
N ARG A 23 9.47 6.12 -5.82
CA ARG A 23 9.38 6.62 -7.19
C ARG A 23 10.25 7.86 -7.40
N ASP A 24 10.40 8.26 -8.65
CA ASP A 24 11.00 9.56 -8.98
C ASP A 24 9.99 10.68 -8.74
N GLU A 25 10.51 11.91 -8.59
CA GLU A 25 9.67 13.10 -8.37
C GLU A 25 8.68 13.31 -9.53
N SER A 26 9.11 13.06 -10.76
CA SER A 26 8.30 13.20 -11.97
C SER A 26 8.18 11.89 -12.72
N GLU A 27 7.02 11.24 -12.65
CA GLU A 27 6.70 10.04 -13.42
C GLU A 27 6.00 10.42 -14.73
N ARG A 28 6.80 10.93 -15.69
CA ARG A 28 6.27 11.50 -16.95
C ARG A 28 5.45 10.51 -17.80
N TYR A 29 5.81 9.23 -17.76
CA TYR A 29 5.13 8.18 -18.53
C TYR A 29 4.26 7.31 -17.64
N ASN A 30 3.19 6.75 -18.19
CA ASN A 30 2.38 5.79 -17.45
C ASN A 30 3.26 4.62 -16.99
N ARG A 31 3.14 4.22 -15.72
CA ARG A 31 3.87 3.08 -15.13
C ARG A 31 3.03 1.82 -15.07
N SER A 32 1.81 1.85 -15.60
CA SER A 32 0.89 0.71 -15.74
C SER A 32 -0.11 0.99 -16.86
N GLY A 33 -1.00 0.05 -17.15
CA GLY A 33 -2.01 0.17 -18.21
C GLY A 33 -2.92 1.39 -18.06
N VAL A 34 -3.54 1.82 -19.15
CA VAL A 34 -4.42 3.01 -19.18
C VAL A 34 -5.88 2.57 -19.27
N ASN A 35 -6.69 2.89 -18.26
CA ASN A 35 -8.08 2.42 -18.18
C ASN A 35 -9.06 3.30 -18.98
N SER A 36 -8.77 4.59 -19.14
CA SER A 36 -9.67 5.51 -19.82
C SER A 36 -8.91 6.65 -20.50
N LEU A 37 -9.56 7.20 -21.53
CA LEU A 37 -9.04 8.23 -22.43
C LEU A 37 -10.10 9.30 -22.66
N GLN A 38 -9.71 10.56 -22.70
CA GLN A 38 -10.54 11.68 -23.15
C GLN A 38 -9.72 12.60 -24.05
N TYR A 39 -10.30 13.04 -25.17
CA TYR A 39 -9.64 13.94 -26.11
C TYR A 39 -10.34 15.30 -26.10
N ASP A 40 -9.55 16.36 -25.92
CA ASP A 40 -9.97 17.74 -26.07
C ASP A 40 -9.58 18.24 -27.48
N PRO A 41 -10.55 18.42 -28.39
CA PRO A 41 -10.27 18.92 -29.73
C PRO A 41 -9.90 20.41 -29.76
N GLN A 42 -10.32 21.21 -28.76
CA GLN A 42 -10.04 22.64 -28.75
C GLN A 42 -8.56 22.91 -28.46
N MET A 43 -7.97 22.11 -27.56
CA MET A 43 -6.56 22.24 -27.17
C MET A 43 -5.65 21.18 -27.77
N ASN A 44 -6.18 20.25 -28.57
CA ASN A 44 -5.49 19.05 -29.03
C ASN A 44 -4.80 18.30 -27.88
N ARG A 45 -5.53 18.07 -26.79
CA ARG A 45 -5.00 17.40 -25.59
C ARG A 45 -5.64 16.04 -25.39
N LEU A 46 -4.81 15.02 -25.15
CA LEU A 46 -5.27 13.72 -24.69
C LEU A 46 -5.08 13.62 -23.17
N TYR A 47 -6.10 13.13 -22.47
CA TYR A 47 -6.05 12.81 -21.06
C TYR A 47 -6.03 11.29 -20.91
N THR A 48 -5.03 10.75 -20.20
CA THR A 48 -4.91 9.31 -19.93
C THR A 48 -5.11 9.03 -18.45
N ALA A 49 -6.06 8.16 -18.11
CA ALA A 49 -6.31 7.68 -16.76
C ALA A 49 -5.50 6.39 -16.48
N GLY A 50 -4.37 6.52 -15.80
CA GLY A 50 -3.47 5.41 -15.53
C GLY A 50 -3.92 4.50 -14.40
N ARG A 51 -3.66 3.19 -14.54
CA ARG A 51 -3.65 2.22 -13.43
C ARG A 51 -2.55 2.55 -12.41
N ASP A 52 -1.60 3.42 -12.75
CA ASP A 52 -0.58 3.92 -11.84
C ASP A 52 -1.04 5.05 -10.90
N SER A 53 -2.37 5.27 -10.81
CA SER A 53 -3.05 6.30 -10.01
C SER A 53 -2.92 7.75 -10.49
N ILE A 54 -2.30 7.97 -11.65
CA ILE A 54 -2.00 9.31 -12.17
C ILE A 54 -2.83 9.55 -13.43
N VAL A 55 -3.43 10.75 -13.53
CA VAL A 55 -3.98 11.24 -14.80
C VAL A 55 -2.92 12.09 -15.47
N ARG A 56 -2.64 11.85 -16.75
CA ARG A 56 -1.65 12.64 -17.53
C ARG A 56 -2.30 13.37 -18.68
N ILE A 57 -1.77 14.54 -18.97
CA ILE A 57 -2.16 15.39 -20.10
C ILE A 57 -1.05 15.32 -21.15
N TRP A 58 -1.45 15.09 -22.40
CA TRP A 58 -0.55 14.98 -23.54
C TRP A 58 -0.95 16.01 -24.60
N ASN A 59 0.01 16.79 -25.09
CA ASN A 59 -0.20 17.70 -26.20
C ASN A 59 -0.03 16.94 -27.51
N CYS A 60 -1.11 16.78 -28.27
CA CYS A 60 -1.16 15.98 -29.50
C CYS A 60 -1.16 16.85 -30.77
N HIS A 61 -0.63 18.08 -30.71
CA HIS A 61 -0.59 18.96 -31.87
C HIS A 61 0.19 18.33 -33.06
N PRO A 62 -0.39 18.31 -34.28
CA PRO A 62 0.21 17.68 -35.45
C PRO A 62 1.58 18.25 -35.87
N ASN A 63 1.86 19.51 -35.55
CA ASN A 63 2.98 20.28 -36.12
C ASN A 63 4.22 20.43 -35.21
N LYS A 64 4.33 19.68 -34.10
CA LYS A 64 5.55 19.72 -33.28
C LYS A 64 6.57 18.69 -33.75
N SER A 65 7.74 19.16 -34.15
CA SER A 65 8.97 18.36 -34.36
C SER A 65 9.50 17.70 -33.08
N SER A 66 8.97 18.06 -31.91
CA SER A 66 9.30 17.44 -30.63
C SER A 66 8.60 16.09 -30.48
N LYS A 67 9.38 15.04 -30.21
CA LYS A 67 8.88 13.69 -29.86
C LYS A 67 8.35 13.60 -28.41
N ASP A 68 8.40 14.69 -27.63
CA ASP A 68 7.88 14.72 -26.26
C ASP A 68 6.49 15.36 -26.22
N PHE A 69 5.47 14.52 -26.00
CA PHE A 69 4.06 14.89 -25.91
C PHE A 69 3.63 15.28 -24.49
N TYR A 70 4.48 15.03 -23.48
CA TYR A 70 4.11 15.22 -22.08
C TYR A 70 3.82 16.70 -21.78
N TRP A 71 2.67 16.97 -21.15
CA TRP A 71 2.31 18.30 -20.68
C TRP A 71 2.37 18.39 -19.15
N GLN A 72 1.57 17.58 -18.45
CA GLN A 72 1.46 17.63 -16.99
C GLN A 72 0.88 16.33 -16.42
N SER A 73 1.21 16.04 -15.17
CA SER A 73 0.60 14.97 -14.36
C SER A 73 -0.33 15.57 -13.30
N MET A 74 -1.48 14.94 -13.11
CA MET A 74 -2.50 15.28 -12.13
C MET A 74 -2.53 14.18 -11.06
N GLU A 75 -1.87 14.44 -9.94
CA GLU A 75 -1.60 13.44 -8.90
C GLU A 75 -2.42 13.70 -7.65
N HIS A 76 -3.34 12.79 -7.32
CA HIS A 76 -4.06 12.83 -6.04
C HIS A 76 -4.70 11.48 -5.71
N HIS A 77 -5.12 10.72 -6.72
CA HIS A 77 -5.59 9.35 -6.50
C HIS A 77 -4.45 8.47 -5.94
N THR A 78 -4.85 7.40 -5.28
CA THR A 78 -3.93 6.46 -4.58
C THR A 78 -4.09 5.01 -5.05
N ASP A 79 -4.95 4.82 -6.04
CA ASP A 79 -5.23 3.55 -6.68
C ASP A 79 -5.63 3.83 -8.14
N TRP A 80 -5.92 2.79 -8.92
CA TRP A 80 -6.25 2.88 -10.34
C TRP A 80 -7.28 3.96 -10.61
N VAL A 81 -7.00 4.85 -11.56
CA VAL A 81 -8.03 5.73 -12.12
C VAL A 81 -8.76 4.90 -13.17
N ASN A 82 -10.01 4.57 -12.88
CA ASN A 82 -10.81 3.64 -13.70
C ASN A 82 -11.49 4.35 -14.86
N ASP A 83 -11.93 5.59 -14.66
CA ASP A 83 -12.58 6.37 -15.71
C ASP A 83 -12.38 7.86 -15.53
N VAL A 84 -12.43 8.60 -16.63
CA VAL A 84 -12.36 10.06 -16.67
C VAL A 84 -13.33 10.62 -17.70
N VAL A 85 -13.94 11.76 -17.37
CA VAL A 85 -14.85 12.52 -18.23
C VAL A 85 -14.36 13.96 -18.28
N LEU A 86 -14.22 14.49 -19.50
CA LEU A 86 -13.97 15.90 -19.74
C LEU A 86 -15.31 16.61 -19.93
N CYS A 87 -15.55 17.71 -19.20
CA CYS A 87 -16.83 18.42 -19.18
C CYS A 87 -16.65 19.94 -19.26
N CYS A 88 -17.77 20.66 -19.46
CA CYS A 88 -17.80 22.12 -19.61
C CYS A 88 -16.81 22.64 -20.67
N GLY A 89 -16.85 22.03 -21.86
CA GLY A 89 -16.01 22.41 -22.99
C GLY A 89 -14.50 22.23 -22.74
N GLY A 90 -14.10 21.23 -21.95
CA GLY A 90 -12.69 20.94 -21.69
C GLY A 90 -12.14 21.55 -20.40
N LYS A 91 -12.91 22.41 -19.73
CA LYS A 91 -12.45 23.17 -18.55
C LYS A 91 -12.22 22.30 -17.31
N TYR A 92 -13.06 21.29 -17.14
CA TYR A 92 -13.02 20.43 -15.96
C TYR A 92 -12.90 18.97 -16.36
N LEU A 93 -12.29 18.20 -15.48
CA LEU A 93 -12.21 16.75 -15.57
C LEU A 93 -12.86 16.17 -14.32
N ILE A 94 -13.64 15.11 -14.47
CA ILE A 94 -14.10 14.26 -13.37
C ILE A 94 -13.41 12.91 -13.51
N SER A 95 -12.88 12.37 -12.40
CA SER A 95 -12.24 11.05 -12.39
C SER A 95 -12.87 10.13 -11.35
N ALA A 96 -12.91 8.85 -11.66
CA ALA A 96 -13.37 7.76 -10.79
C ALA A 96 -12.23 6.79 -10.52
N SER A 97 -12.04 6.37 -9.27
CA SER A 97 -10.90 5.52 -8.88
C SER A 97 -11.29 4.36 -7.97
N SER A 98 -10.42 3.34 -7.98
CA SER A 98 -10.42 2.24 -7.03
C SER A 98 -10.10 2.69 -5.60
N ASP A 99 -9.65 3.93 -5.37
CA ASP A 99 -9.50 4.49 -4.02
C ASP A 99 -10.84 4.91 -3.36
N MET A 100 -11.96 4.51 -3.98
CA MET A 100 -13.34 4.75 -3.56
C MET A 100 -13.78 6.21 -3.66
N THR A 101 -13.03 7.05 -4.38
CA THR A 101 -13.35 8.47 -4.55
C THR A 101 -13.65 8.85 -5.99
N VAL A 102 -14.45 9.91 -6.13
CA VAL A 102 -14.58 10.68 -7.36
C VAL A 102 -13.90 12.02 -7.13
N LYS A 103 -13.06 12.46 -8.06
CA LYS A 103 -12.35 13.76 -7.94
C LYS A 103 -12.76 14.70 -9.05
N VAL A 104 -12.86 15.98 -8.69
CA VAL A 104 -13.16 17.10 -9.57
C VAL A 104 -11.88 17.87 -9.79
N TRP A 105 -11.53 18.15 -11.03
CA TRP A 105 -10.26 18.78 -11.37
C TRP A 105 -10.47 19.99 -12.27
N ASN A 106 -9.58 20.96 -12.12
CA ASN A 106 -9.35 21.95 -13.15
C ASN A 106 -8.46 21.31 -14.24
N ALA A 107 -9.02 21.00 -15.40
CA ALA A 107 -8.32 20.26 -16.45
C ALA A 107 -7.26 21.10 -17.17
N HIS A 108 -7.40 22.43 -17.15
CA HIS A 108 -6.43 23.35 -17.76
C HIS A 108 -5.20 23.57 -16.89
N LYS A 109 -5.40 23.71 -15.57
CA LYS A 109 -4.34 23.97 -14.59
C LYS A 109 -3.77 22.69 -13.96
N GLY A 110 -4.49 21.57 -14.07
CA GLY A 110 -4.03 20.25 -13.65
C GLY A 110 -3.98 20.02 -12.13
N PHE A 111 -4.93 20.59 -11.37
CA PHE A 111 -5.04 20.35 -9.93
C PHE A 111 -6.43 19.85 -9.50
N CYS A 112 -6.47 19.10 -8.40
CA CYS A 112 -7.69 18.58 -7.80
C CYS A 112 -8.39 19.69 -7.01
N MET A 113 -9.66 19.95 -7.31
CA MET A 113 -10.50 20.94 -6.64
C MET A 113 -11.24 20.33 -5.45
N SER A 114 -11.87 19.17 -5.66
CA SER A 114 -12.76 18.53 -4.68
C SER A 114 -12.66 17.01 -4.74
N THR A 115 -12.84 16.36 -3.58
CA THR A 115 -12.90 14.89 -3.48
C THR A 115 -14.25 14.45 -2.91
N LEU A 116 -15.04 13.75 -3.72
CA LEU A 116 -16.33 13.21 -3.36
C LEU A 116 -16.16 11.81 -2.77
N ARG A 117 -16.64 11.64 -1.54
CA ARG A 117 -16.42 10.45 -0.70
C ARG A 117 -17.74 9.74 -0.39
N THR A 118 -18.61 9.61 -1.39
CA THR A 118 -19.91 8.94 -1.23
C THR A 118 -19.84 7.44 -1.49
N HIS A 119 -19.04 7.03 -2.46
CA HIS A 119 -18.88 5.62 -2.82
C HIS A 119 -18.19 4.83 -1.70
N LYS A 120 -18.62 3.58 -1.52
CA LYS A 120 -18.16 2.69 -0.43
C LYS A 120 -17.22 1.58 -0.90
N ASP A 121 -16.97 1.52 -2.19
CA ASP A 121 -16.12 0.54 -2.88
C ASP A 121 -15.59 1.19 -4.17
N TYR A 122 -14.86 0.45 -4.99
CA TYR A 122 -14.18 0.93 -6.19
C TYR A 122 -15.16 1.61 -7.16
N VAL A 123 -14.89 2.86 -7.51
CA VAL A 123 -15.67 3.59 -8.52
C VAL A 123 -15.11 3.22 -9.89
N LYS A 124 -15.92 2.53 -10.70
CA LYS A 124 -15.46 1.89 -11.93
C LYS A 124 -15.69 2.72 -13.18
N VAL A 125 -16.73 3.53 -13.22
CA VAL A 125 -17.20 4.14 -14.47
C VAL A 125 -17.92 5.46 -14.20
N LEU A 126 -17.80 6.36 -15.18
CA LEU A 126 -18.53 7.62 -15.25
C LEU A 126 -19.44 7.64 -16.50
N ALA A 127 -20.49 8.43 -16.45
CA ALA A 127 -21.28 8.80 -17.63
C ALA A 127 -21.60 10.30 -17.61
N TYR A 128 -21.80 10.90 -18.77
CA TYR A 128 -21.90 12.34 -18.93
C TYR A 128 -23.04 12.74 -19.87
N ALA A 129 -23.85 13.70 -19.42
CA ALA A 129 -24.89 14.36 -20.21
C ALA A 129 -24.42 15.78 -20.49
N LYS A 130 -23.89 15.99 -21.70
CA LYS A 130 -23.27 17.24 -22.13
C LYS A 130 -24.21 18.44 -22.00
N ASP A 131 -25.45 18.32 -22.46
CA ASP A 131 -26.38 19.45 -22.56
C ASP A 131 -26.82 19.97 -21.19
N LYS A 132 -26.68 19.14 -20.14
CA LYS A 132 -27.03 19.48 -18.76
C LYS A 132 -25.83 19.66 -17.84
N GLU A 133 -24.62 19.42 -18.34
CA GLU A 133 -23.41 19.35 -17.53
C GLU A 133 -23.59 18.45 -16.28
N GLN A 134 -24.22 17.28 -16.49
CA GLN A 134 -24.50 16.31 -15.44
C GLN A 134 -23.60 15.08 -15.61
N VAL A 135 -22.97 14.64 -14.52
CA VAL A 135 -22.14 13.43 -14.48
C VAL A 135 -22.76 12.41 -13.55
N ALA A 136 -22.67 11.14 -13.92
CA ALA A 136 -23.02 10.02 -13.08
C ALA A 136 -21.78 9.19 -12.74
N SER A 137 -21.70 8.65 -11.52
CA SER A 137 -20.62 7.75 -11.10
C SER A 137 -21.18 6.45 -10.54
N ALA A 138 -20.54 5.33 -10.86
CA ALA A 138 -20.94 4.01 -10.37
C ALA A 138 -19.75 3.07 -10.17
N GLY A 139 -19.96 2.05 -9.33
CA GLY A 139 -18.90 1.13 -8.98
C GLY A 139 -19.36 -0.17 -8.32
N PHE A 140 -18.46 -0.76 -7.55
CA PHE A 140 -18.65 -2.05 -6.90
C PHE A 140 -19.62 -2.00 -5.72
N ASP A 141 -19.85 -0.81 -5.16
CA ASP A 141 -20.86 -0.55 -4.14
C ASP A 141 -22.30 -0.58 -4.66
N ARG A 142 -22.47 -0.81 -5.96
CA ARG A 142 -23.77 -1.00 -6.65
C ARG A 142 -24.63 0.27 -6.67
N ALA A 143 -24.09 1.39 -6.17
CA ALA A 143 -24.74 2.68 -6.18
C ALA A 143 -24.41 3.42 -7.48
N ILE A 144 -25.36 4.25 -7.92
CA ILE A 144 -25.13 5.26 -8.95
C ILE A 144 -25.44 6.60 -8.30
N PHE A 145 -24.49 7.53 -8.32
CA PHE A 145 -24.71 8.91 -7.88
C PHE A 145 -24.73 9.84 -9.07
N LEU A 146 -25.62 10.84 -9.03
CA LEU A 146 -25.73 11.90 -10.02
C LEU A 146 -25.20 13.21 -9.45
N TRP A 147 -24.46 13.93 -10.28
CA TRP A 147 -23.73 15.12 -9.91
C TRP A 147 -23.94 16.21 -10.96
N ASP A 148 -24.32 17.40 -10.50
CA ASP A 148 -24.28 18.60 -11.33
C ASP A 148 -22.87 19.20 -11.30
N VAL A 149 -22.22 19.28 -12.47
CA VAL A 149 -20.83 19.75 -12.56
C VAL A 149 -20.70 21.23 -12.17
N ASN A 150 -21.72 22.04 -12.45
CA ASN A 150 -21.72 23.45 -12.07
C ASN A 150 -21.71 23.61 -10.55
N THR A 151 -22.53 22.83 -9.83
CA THR A 151 -22.54 22.76 -8.37
C THR A 151 -21.19 22.28 -7.83
N LEU A 152 -20.61 21.22 -8.41
CA LEU A 152 -19.33 20.67 -7.98
C LEU A 152 -18.16 21.66 -8.15
N THR A 153 -18.19 22.48 -9.20
CA THR A 153 -17.13 23.43 -9.52
C THR A 153 -17.28 24.77 -8.78
N ALA A 154 -18.47 25.03 -8.23
CA ALA A 154 -18.75 26.18 -7.36
C ALA A 154 -18.47 25.92 -5.87
N LEU A 155 -17.96 24.74 -5.50
CA LEU A 155 -17.59 24.43 -4.12
C LEU A 155 -16.43 25.31 -3.65
N THR A 156 -16.56 25.83 -2.42
CA THR A 156 -15.56 26.67 -1.75
C THR A 156 -15.40 26.24 -0.30
N ALA A 157 -14.46 26.84 0.44
CA ALA A 157 -14.33 26.60 1.87
C ALA A 157 -15.60 26.94 2.66
N SER A 158 -16.40 27.92 2.20
CA SER A 158 -17.66 28.32 2.82
C SER A 158 -18.89 27.54 2.31
N ASN A 159 -18.81 26.96 1.10
CA ASN A 159 -19.87 26.15 0.50
C ASN A 159 -19.33 24.76 0.14
N ASN A 160 -19.28 23.86 1.13
CA ASN A 160 -18.71 22.51 1.00
C ASN A 160 -19.76 21.40 1.03
N THR A 161 -21.06 21.74 0.99
CA THR A 161 -22.15 20.77 0.99
C THR A 161 -22.58 20.41 -0.43
N VAL A 162 -22.63 19.12 -0.74
CA VAL A 162 -23.14 18.60 -2.02
C VAL A 162 -24.37 17.75 -1.76
N THR A 163 -25.50 18.07 -2.39
CA THR A 163 -26.68 17.21 -2.39
C THR A 163 -26.45 16.06 -3.37
N THR A 164 -26.78 14.83 -2.93
CA THR A 164 -26.54 13.62 -3.71
C THR A 164 -27.86 12.99 -4.12
N SER A 165 -28.09 12.91 -5.42
CA SER A 165 -29.15 12.08 -5.99
C SER A 165 -28.60 10.70 -6.29
N SER A 166 -29.32 9.64 -5.93
CA SER A 166 -28.87 8.26 -6.17
C SER A 166 -29.92 7.44 -6.90
N LEU A 167 -29.44 6.58 -7.82
CA LEU A 167 -30.30 5.64 -8.54
C LEU A 167 -30.16 4.26 -7.91
N THR A 168 -31.27 3.73 -7.42
CA THR A 168 -31.30 2.43 -6.76
C THR A 168 -31.76 1.33 -7.71
N GLY A 169 -31.39 0.09 -7.40
CA GLY A 169 -31.97 -1.10 -8.00
C GLY A 169 -30.97 -2.12 -8.52
N ASN A 170 -29.71 -1.74 -8.76
CA ASN A 170 -28.64 -2.69 -9.07
C ASN A 170 -28.43 -3.63 -7.87
N LYS A 171 -28.37 -4.93 -8.16
CA LYS A 171 -28.12 -6.03 -7.23
C LYS A 171 -26.65 -6.45 -7.17
N ASN A 172 -25.89 -6.23 -8.25
CA ASN A 172 -24.45 -6.55 -8.33
C ASN A 172 -23.59 -5.32 -8.74
N SER A 173 -22.27 -5.51 -8.67
CA SER A 173 -21.24 -4.50 -9.00
C SER A 173 -21.37 -3.99 -10.43
N ILE A 174 -21.36 -2.66 -10.56
CA ILE A 174 -21.56 -1.96 -11.84
C ILE A 174 -20.20 -1.77 -12.52
N TYR A 175 -20.14 -2.08 -13.81
CA TYR A 175 -18.92 -1.99 -14.62
C TYR A 175 -19.02 -0.96 -15.75
N SER A 176 -20.23 -0.65 -16.21
CA SER A 176 -20.44 0.33 -17.27
C SER A 176 -21.65 1.23 -16.99
N LEU A 177 -21.53 2.49 -17.39
CA LEU A 177 -22.63 3.44 -17.47
C LEU A 177 -22.66 4.07 -18.86
N GLY A 178 -23.85 4.39 -19.34
CA GLY A 178 -24.06 5.21 -20.52
C GLY A 178 -25.19 6.21 -20.26
N MET A 179 -25.04 7.43 -20.76
CA MET A 179 -26.04 8.49 -20.64
C MET A 179 -26.10 9.24 -21.97
N ASN A 180 -27.29 9.66 -22.39
CA ASN A 180 -27.43 10.46 -23.61
C ASN A 180 -27.11 11.94 -23.34
N PRO A 181 -26.71 12.73 -24.36
CA PRO A 181 -26.33 14.14 -24.20
C PRO A 181 -27.37 14.99 -23.47
N SER A 182 -28.65 14.80 -23.75
CA SER A 182 -29.74 15.56 -23.13
C SER A 182 -30.09 15.13 -21.71
N GLY A 183 -29.45 14.09 -21.17
CA GLY A 183 -29.65 13.58 -19.82
C GLY A 183 -31.10 13.20 -19.56
N THR A 184 -31.69 12.42 -20.47
CA THR A 184 -33.06 11.87 -20.34
C THR A 184 -33.05 10.38 -20.04
N VAL A 185 -31.95 9.69 -20.35
CA VAL A 185 -31.76 8.26 -20.16
C VAL A 185 -30.38 8.00 -19.59
N ILE A 186 -30.32 7.19 -18.53
CA ILE A 186 -29.09 6.59 -18.03
C ILE A 186 -29.24 5.06 -17.95
N ILE A 187 -28.21 4.35 -18.39
CA ILE A 187 -28.19 2.88 -18.47
C ILE A 187 -26.98 2.35 -17.70
N SER A 188 -27.18 1.34 -16.86
CA SER A 188 -26.09 0.62 -16.20
C SER A 188 -25.92 -0.79 -16.75
N GLY A 189 -24.66 -1.24 -16.78
CA GLY A 189 -24.25 -2.61 -17.07
C GLY A 189 -23.43 -3.16 -15.90
N SER A 190 -23.72 -4.40 -15.52
CA SER A 190 -23.17 -5.04 -14.33
C SER A 190 -22.99 -6.54 -14.54
N THR A 191 -22.44 -7.22 -13.53
CA THR A 191 -22.38 -8.68 -13.48
C THR A 191 -23.77 -9.33 -13.32
N GLU A 192 -24.87 -8.56 -13.23
CA GLU A 192 -26.24 -9.09 -13.39
C GLU A 192 -26.58 -9.46 -14.84
N ARG A 193 -25.71 -9.11 -15.82
CA ARG A 193 -25.91 -9.45 -17.25
C ARG A 193 -27.14 -8.78 -17.89
N THR A 194 -27.84 -7.94 -17.11
CA THR A 194 -29.05 -7.22 -17.49
C THR A 194 -28.73 -5.74 -17.46
N LEU A 195 -29.12 -5.01 -18.49
CA LEU A 195 -29.01 -3.57 -18.48
C LEU A 195 -30.21 -2.98 -17.76
N ARG A 196 -29.98 -1.99 -16.91
CA ARG A 196 -31.04 -1.27 -16.20
C ARG A 196 -31.07 0.16 -16.68
N VAL A 197 -32.27 0.70 -16.84
CA VAL A 197 -32.48 2.02 -17.43
C VAL A 197 -33.29 2.89 -16.48
N TRP A 198 -32.87 4.14 -16.30
CA TRP A 198 -33.57 5.14 -15.50
C TRP A 198 -33.70 6.45 -16.25
N ASP A 199 -34.66 7.27 -15.81
CA ASP A 199 -34.67 8.69 -16.07
C ASP A 199 -33.90 9.41 -14.96
N PRO A 200 -32.75 10.06 -15.25
CA PRO A 200 -31.93 10.72 -14.23
C PRO A 200 -32.60 11.98 -13.64
N ARG A 201 -33.63 12.54 -14.28
CA ARG A 201 -34.36 13.73 -13.79
C ARG A 201 -35.31 13.39 -12.66
N SER A 202 -36.05 12.30 -12.82
CA SER A 202 -37.05 11.83 -11.85
C SER A 202 -36.52 10.71 -10.94
N CYS A 203 -35.33 10.19 -11.22
CA CYS A 203 -34.76 8.99 -10.58
C CYS A 203 -35.62 7.73 -10.73
N ASN A 204 -36.59 7.73 -11.65
CA ASN A 204 -37.49 6.61 -11.88
C ASN A 204 -36.84 5.51 -12.73
N LYS A 205 -37.15 4.25 -12.39
CA LYS A 205 -36.78 3.07 -13.18
C LYS A 205 -37.66 3.02 -14.42
N LEU A 206 -37.07 2.95 -15.61
CA LEU A 206 -37.82 2.86 -16.87
C LEU A 206 -37.99 1.41 -17.32
N MET A 207 -36.90 0.64 -17.43
CA MET A 207 -36.95 -0.72 -17.97
C MET A 207 -35.73 -1.56 -17.55
N LYS A 208 -35.79 -2.86 -17.86
CA LYS A 208 -34.69 -3.82 -17.74
C LYS A 208 -34.53 -4.58 -19.04
N LEU A 209 -33.33 -4.54 -19.63
CA LEU A 209 -33.04 -5.19 -20.89
C LEU A 209 -32.23 -6.46 -20.63
N LYS A 210 -32.84 -7.62 -20.86
CA LYS A 210 -32.22 -8.93 -20.71
C LYS A 210 -31.73 -9.43 -22.06
N GLY A 211 -30.57 -10.06 -22.06
CA GLY A 211 -30.08 -10.76 -23.25
C GLY A 211 -28.62 -11.17 -23.18
N HIS A 212 -27.75 -10.34 -22.58
CA HIS A 212 -26.36 -10.72 -22.34
C HIS A 212 -26.25 -11.92 -21.39
N THR A 213 -25.20 -12.71 -21.56
CA THR A 213 -24.92 -13.92 -20.78
C THR A 213 -23.75 -13.76 -19.83
N ASP A 214 -23.07 -12.61 -19.88
CA ASP A 214 -21.98 -12.26 -18.96
C ASP A 214 -21.98 -10.74 -18.64
N ASN A 215 -20.95 -10.28 -17.93
CA ASN A 215 -20.76 -8.92 -17.45
C ASN A 215 -20.70 -7.91 -18.61
N VAL A 216 -21.53 -6.88 -18.53
CA VAL A 216 -21.56 -5.76 -19.48
C VAL A 216 -20.51 -4.73 -19.10
N LYS A 217 -19.55 -4.48 -19.99
CA LYS A 217 -18.32 -3.71 -19.74
C LYS A 217 -18.33 -2.33 -20.38
N CYS A 218 -19.13 -2.11 -21.42
CA CYS A 218 -19.29 -0.80 -22.04
C CYS A 218 -20.71 -0.61 -22.57
N ILE A 219 -21.22 0.62 -22.48
CA ILE A 219 -22.52 1.03 -22.99
C ILE A 219 -22.34 2.38 -23.69
N VAL A 220 -22.91 2.51 -24.87
CA VAL A 220 -23.00 3.78 -25.61
C VAL A 220 -24.46 4.03 -25.93
N VAL A 221 -24.95 5.24 -25.66
CA VAL A 221 -26.34 5.65 -25.92
C VAL A 221 -26.31 6.66 -27.06
N ASN A 222 -27.25 6.55 -28.00
CA ASN A 222 -27.35 7.52 -29.08
C ASN A 222 -27.87 8.87 -28.58
N THR A 223 -27.74 9.91 -29.42
CA THR A 223 -28.03 11.30 -29.05
C THR A 223 -29.45 11.51 -28.54
N ASP A 224 -30.45 10.93 -29.22
CA ASP A 224 -31.87 11.05 -28.86
C ASP A 224 -32.29 10.18 -27.66
N GLY A 225 -31.43 9.26 -27.22
CA GLY A 225 -31.75 8.31 -26.15
C GLY A 225 -32.82 7.29 -26.53
N THR A 226 -32.96 6.93 -27.81
CA THR A 226 -33.93 5.91 -28.28
C THR A 226 -33.29 4.53 -28.47
N GLN A 227 -31.97 4.47 -28.63
CA GLN A 227 -31.20 3.24 -28.83
C GLN A 227 -29.94 3.21 -27.95
N CYS A 228 -29.44 2.01 -27.67
CA CYS A 228 -28.13 1.86 -27.07
C CYS A 228 -27.38 0.66 -27.64
N LEU A 229 -26.06 0.74 -27.61
CA LEU A 229 -25.15 -0.37 -27.83
C LEU A 229 -24.56 -0.82 -26.50
N SER A 230 -24.37 -2.12 -26.34
CA SER A 230 -23.66 -2.68 -25.19
C SER A 230 -22.68 -3.77 -25.60
N ALA A 231 -21.53 -3.76 -24.95
CA ALA A 231 -20.46 -4.74 -25.09
C ALA A 231 -20.32 -5.55 -23.81
N SER A 232 -20.16 -6.85 -23.96
CA SER A 232 -20.15 -7.80 -22.86
C SER A 232 -18.96 -8.74 -22.92
N SER A 233 -18.62 -9.27 -21.74
CA SER A 233 -17.62 -10.32 -21.58
C SER A 233 -18.03 -11.64 -22.25
N ASP A 234 -19.29 -11.75 -22.69
CA ASP A 234 -19.79 -12.88 -23.51
C ASP A 234 -19.36 -12.82 -24.99
N GLY A 235 -18.55 -11.84 -25.38
CA GLY A 235 -18.04 -11.68 -26.75
C GLY A 235 -19.03 -11.02 -27.72
N THR A 236 -20.23 -10.63 -27.25
CA THR A 236 -21.24 -10.00 -28.11
C THR A 236 -21.31 -8.49 -27.93
N VAL A 237 -21.58 -7.82 -29.04
CA VAL A 237 -22.07 -6.43 -29.06
C VAL A 237 -23.56 -6.47 -29.41
N ARG A 238 -24.40 -5.80 -28.62
CA ARG A 238 -25.85 -5.80 -28.82
C ARG A 238 -26.38 -4.40 -29.06
N LEU A 239 -27.27 -4.27 -30.03
CA LEU A 239 -28.07 -3.08 -30.28
C LEU A 239 -29.45 -3.26 -29.68
N TRP A 240 -29.91 -2.25 -28.94
CA TRP A 240 -31.19 -2.24 -28.24
C TRP A 240 -32.05 -1.08 -28.71
N SER A 241 -33.35 -1.33 -28.87
CA SER A 241 -34.35 -0.27 -28.96
C SER A 241 -34.95 -0.06 -27.59
N LEU A 242 -34.83 1.16 -27.04
CA LEU A 242 -35.40 1.51 -25.74
C LEU A 242 -36.92 1.68 -25.84
N GLY A 243 -37.43 2.20 -26.95
CA GLY A 243 -38.88 2.27 -27.20
C GLY A 243 -39.55 0.89 -27.27
N GLN A 244 -38.90 -0.08 -27.91
CA GLN A 244 -39.40 -1.47 -28.00
C GLN A 244 -38.97 -2.33 -26.80
N GLN A 245 -38.12 -1.82 -25.91
CA GLN A 245 -37.57 -2.49 -24.73
C GLN A 245 -36.95 -3.87 -25.02
N ARG A 246 -36.28 -4.01 -26.18
CA ARG A 246 -35.71 -5.30 -26.62
C ARG A 246 -34.41 -5.15 -27.38
N CYS A 247 -33.66 -6.24 -27.44
CA CYS A 247 -32.51 -6.36 -28.35
C CYS A 247 -33.03 -6.46 -29.79
N ILE A 248 -32.46 -5.65 -30.68
CA ILE A 248 -32.82 -5.63 -32.12
C ILE A 248 -31.73 -6.26 -33.00
N SER A 249 -30.47 -6.28 -32.54
CA SER A 249 -29.37 -6.96 -33.23
C SER A 249 -28.33 -7.48 -32.23
N THR A 250 -27.73 -8.63 -32.52
CA THR A 250 -26.63 -9.23 -31.74
C THR A 250 -25.49 -9.56 -32.69
N MET A 251 -24.35 -8.90 -32.49
CA MET A 251 -23.16 -9.04 -33.32
C MET A 251 -22.12 -9.90 -32.60
N ARG A 252 -21.62 -10.93 -33.28
CA ARG A 252 -20.57 -11.86 -32.81
C ARG A 252 -19.31 -11.65 -33.64
N ILE A 253 -18.56 -10.62 -33.27
CA ILE A 253 -17.36 -10.19 -34.00
C ILE A 253 -16.08 -10.66 -33.30
N HIS A 254 -16.11 -10.70 -31.98
CA HIS A 254 -14.97 -11.02 -31.14
C HIS A 254 -15.00 -12.47 -30.68
N ASP A 255 -13.82 -13.08 -30.57
CA ASP A 255 -13.64 -14.45 -30.08
C ASP A 255 -13.64 -14.50 -28.53
N GLU A 256 -13.38 -13.36 -27.89
CA GLU A 256 -13.37 -13.19 -26.44
C GLU A 256 -14.20 -11.96 -26.01
N GLY A 257 -14.21 -11.66 -24.71
CA GLY A 257 -15.01 -10.57 -24.14
C GLY A 257 -14.71 -9.18 -24.72
N VAL A 258 -15.76 -8.43 -25.04
CA VAL A 258 -15.68 -7.05 -25.57
C VAL A 258 -15.77 -6.07 -24.41
N TRP A 259 -14.83 -5.13 -24.32
CA TRP A 259 -14.67 -4.26 -23.15
C TRP A 259 -14.92 -2.79 -23.44
N THR A 260 -14.79 -2.35 -24.69
CA THR A 260 -14.96 -0.94 -25.06
C THR A 260 -15.64 -0.80 -26.41
N LEU A 261 -16.46 0.24 -26.51
CA LEU A 261 -17.16 0.66 -27.72
C LEU A 261 -16.94 2.16 -27.95
N GLN A 262 -16.92 2.57 -29.22
CA GLN A 262 -17.07 3.96 -29.66
C GLN A 262 -18.00 3.99 -30.87
N THR A 263 -18.71 5.08 -31.09
CA THR A 263 -19.59 5.25 -32.26
C THR A 263 -19.33 6.59 -32.92
N ASN A 264 -19.68 6.68 -34.20
CA ASN A 264 -19.80 7.98 -34.85
C ASN A 264 -21.06 8.73 -34.40
N GLU A 265 -21.14 10.03 -34.73
CA GLU A 265 -22.30 10.87 -34.37
C GLU A 265 -23.61 10.37 -34.99
N ALA A 266 -23.55 9.81 -36.20
CA ALA A 266 -24.70 9.24 -36.90
C ALA A 266 -25.21 7.93 -36.28
N PHE A 267 -24.50 7.37 -35.30
CA PHE A 267 -24.83 6.11 -34.62
C PHE A 267 -25.11 4.95 -35.60
N ASN A 268 -24.33 4.88 -36.68
CA ASN A 268 -24.44 3.81 -37.68
C ASN A 268 -23.16 2.97 -37.80
N THR A 269 -22.05 3.44 -37.24
CA THR A 269 -20.75 2.75 -37.24
C THR A 269 -20.29 2.57 -35.81
N VAL A 270 -19.87 1.37 -35.47
CA VAL A 270 -19.33 1.03 -34.15
C VAL A 270 -17.89 0.57 -34.26
N LEU A 271 -17.02 1.11 -33.41
CA LEU A 271 -15.71 0.57 -33.12
C LEU A 271 -15.80 -0.29 -31.87
N SER A 272 -15.34 -1.54 -31.92
CA SER A 272 -15.37 -2.47 -30.80
C SER A 272 -14.03 -3.15 -30.57
N SER A 273 -13.68 -3.33 -29.31
CA SER A 273 -12.47 -4.06 -28.91
C SER A 273 -12.55 -4.58 -27.48
N GLY A 274 -11.64 -5.48 -27.12
CA GLY A 274 -11.56 -6.06 -25.79
C GLY A 274 -10.40 -7.03 -25.64
N ARG A 275 -10.71 -8.20 -25.07
CA ARG A 275 -9.71 -9.17 -24.62
C ARG A 275 -8.92 -9.81 -25.76
N ASP A 276 -9.55 -10.01 -26.91
CA ASP A 276 -8.94 -10.59 -28.12
C ASP A 276 -7.96 -9.65 -28.84
N ARG A 277 -7.77 -8.43 -28.32
CA ARG A 277 -6.84 -7.40 -28.82
C ARG A 277 -7.18 -6.81 -30.20
N ARG A 278 -8.23 -7.30 -30.86
CA ARG A 278 -8.61 -6.84 -32.21
C ARG A 278 -9.50 -5.62 -32.13
N VAL A 279 -9.23 -4.61 -32.94
CA VAL A 279 -10.07 -3.42 -33.06
C VAL A 279 -10.87 -3.51 -34.36
N TRP A 280 -12.18 -3.68 -34.25
CA TRP A 280 -13.08 -3.81 -35.39
C TRP A 280 -13.87 -2.54 -35.61
N ILE A 281 -14.13 -2.23 -36.88
CA ILE A 281 -15.09 -1.21 -37.33
C ILE A 281 -16.24 -1.94 -38.02
N THR A 282 -17.48 -1.72 -37.58
CA THR A 282 -18.66 -2.44 -38.09
C THR A 282 -19.79 -1.48 -38.42
N ASP A 283 -20.43 -1.64 -39.58
CA ASP A 283 -21.70 -0.95 -39.91
C ASP A 283 -22.87 -1.63 -39.18
N LEU A 284 -23.62 -0.87 -38.39
CA LEU A 284 -24.74 -1.38 -37.58
C LEU A 284 -25.95 -1.81 -38.43
N ARG A 285 -26.08 -1.28 -39.64
CA ARG A 285 -27.14 -1.64 -40.60
C ARG A 285 -26.82 -2.96 -41.29
N ASN A 286 -25.54 -3.25 -41.49
CA ASN A 286 -25.07 -4.50 -42.07
C ASN A 286 -23.86 -5.05 -41.31
N PRO A 287 -24.06 -5.82 -40.22
CA PRO A 287 -22.97 -6.32 -39.39
C PRO A 287 -21.95 -7.23 -40.10
N GLU A 288 -22.28 -7.77 -41.27
CA GLU A 288 -21.34 -8.52 -42.12
C GLU A 288 -20.29 -7.60 -42.76
N GLN A 289 -20.60 -6.31 -42.92
CA GLN A 289 -19.64 -5.27 -43.32
C GLN A 289 -18.83 -4.82 -42.11
N ARG A 290 -17.80 -5.60 -41.82
CA ARG A 290 -16.83 -5.32 -40.76
C ARG A 290 -15.40 -5.31 -41.29
N THR A 291 -14.60 -4.41 -40.75
CA THR A 291 -13.19 -4.25 -41.09
C THR A 291 -12.35 -4.35 -39.81
N LEU A 292 -11.30 -5.16 -39.86
CA LEU A 292 -10.28 -5.20 -38.80
C LEU A 292 -9.31 -4.05 -39.01
N LEU A 293 -9.29 -3.09 -38.07
CA LEU A 293 -8.39 -1.94 -38.10
C LEU A 293 -6.96 -2.36 -37.75
N CYS A 294 -6.80 -2.99 -36.59
CA CYS A 294 -5.50 -3.46 -36.09
C CYS A 294 -5.67 -4.55 -35.03
N GLU A 295 -4.58 -5.28 -34.77
CA GLU A 295 -4.41 -6.13 -33.59
C GLU A 295 -3.43 -5.43 -32.64
N ALA A 296 -3.88 -5.08 -31.43
CA ALA A 296 -3.07 -4.43 -30.42
C ALA A 296 -2.09 -5.41 -29.76
N SER A 297 -1.02 -4.88 -29.15
CA SER A 297 -0.01 -5.68 -28.44
C SER A 297 -0.54 -6.36 -27.17
N ALA A 298 -1.57 -5.79 -26.55
CA ALA A 298 -2.20 -6.27 -25.33
C ALA A 298 -3.74 -6.04 -25.36
N PRO A 299 -4.51 -6.69 -24.46
CA PRO A 299 -5.95 -6.48 -24.37
C PRO A 299 -6.35 -5.01 -24.30
N VAL A 300 -7.34 -4.62 -25.09
CA VAL A 300 -7.77 -3.22 -25.26
C VAL A 300 -8.76 -2.85 -24.16
N LEU A 301 -8.41 -1.83 -23.38
CA LEU A 301 -9.22 -1.35 -22.26
C LEU A 301 -10.17 -0.22 -22.67
N ARG A 302 -9.70 0.70 -23.53
CA ARG A 302 -10.50 1.84 -23.97
C ARG A 302 -10.13 2.31 -25.36
N LEU A 303 -11.15 2.67 -26.13
CA LEU A 303 -11.04 3.42 -27.38
C LEU A 303 -11.47 4.88 -27.15
N CYS A 304 -10.80 5.82 -27.80
CA CYS A 304 -11.20 7.23 -27.85
C CYS A 304 -11.07 7.73 -29.28
N LEU A 305 -12.22 7.97 -29.91
CA LEU A 305 -12.35 8.46 -31.28
C LEU A 305 -12.15 9.98 -31.30
N THR A 306 -11.39 10.49 -32.26
CA THR A 306 -11.28 11.94 -32.44
C THR A 306 -12.57 12.50 -33.04
N PRO A 307 -13.00 13.73 -32.69
CA PRO A 307 -14.26 14.30 -33.19
C PRO A 307 -14.32 14.47 -34.72
N ASP A 308 -13.17 14.62 -35.37
CA ASP A 308 -13.03 14.65 -36.83
C ASP A 308 -13.22 13.28 -37.50
N MET A 309 -13.33 12.20 -36.72
CA MET A 309 -13.46 10.82 -37.18
C MET A 309 -12.25 10.28 -37.97
N GLU A 310 -11.13 10.99 -37.94
CA GLU A 310 -9.93 10.61 -38.70
C GLU A 310 -9.02 9.66 -37.94
N HIS A 311 -9.12 9.60 -36.60
CA HIS A 311 -8.20 8.82 -35.77
C HIS A 311 -8.90 8.16 -34.59
N VAL A 312 -8.34 7.04 -34.13
CA VAL A 312 -8.72 6.43 -32.86
C VAL A 312 -7.50 6.22 -31.98
N TRP A 313 -7.60 6.67 -30.73
CA TRP A 313 -6.66 6.36 -29.68
C TRP A 313 -7.05 5.04 -28.99
N VAL A 314 -6.06 4.18 -28.78
CA VAL A 314 -6.20 2.84 -28.22
C VAL A 314 -5.36 2.75 -26.95
N ALA A 315 -6.03 2.53 -25.83
CA ALA A 315 -5.42 2.24 -24.54
C ALA A 315 -5.56 0.74 -24.21
N THR A 316 -4.48 0.15 -23.69
CA THR A 316 -4.38 -1.29 -23.41
C THR A 316 -3.91 -1.54 -21.98
N GLU A 317 -3.67 -2.81 -21.63
CA GLU A 317 -3.01 -3.17 -20.36
C GLU A 317 -1.52 -2.78 -20.30
N GLU A 318 -0.92 -2.41 -21.42
CA GLU A 318 0.40 -1.78 -21.49
C GLU A 318 0.32 -0.29 -21.17
N SER A 319 1.44 0.27 -20.71
CA SER A 319 1.57 1.69 -20.38
C SER A 319 1.60 2.62 -21.60
N SER A 320 1.90 2.09 -22.79
CA SER A 320 1.89 2.87 -24.03
C SER A 320 0.47 3.11 -24.54
N VAL A 321 0.25 4.26 -25.18
CA VAL A 321 -1.02 4.61 -25.83
C VAL A 321 -0.75 4.91 -27.29
N LYS A 322 -1.51 4.29 -28.18
CA LYS A 322 -1.27 4.34 -29.63
C LYS A 322 -2.45 4.98 -30.34
N ARG A 323 -2.18 5.79 -31.37
CA ARG A 323 -3.18 6.34 -32.28
C ARG A 323 -3.11 5.60 -33.60
N TYR A 324 -4.28 5.32 -34.17
CA TYR A 324 -4.41 4.69 -35.48
C TYR A 324 -5.25 5.58 -36.38
N PRO A 325 -4.83 5.81 -37.64
CA PRO A 325 -5.63 6.54 -38.61
C PRO A 325 -6.80 5.68 -39.10
N LEU A 326 -7.95 6.32 -39.25
CA LEU A 326 -9.18 5.78 -39.81
C LEU A 326 -9.27 6.30 -41.26
N ASN A 327 -8.43 5.79 -42.15
CA ASN A 327 -8.40 6.25 -43.54
C ASN A 327 -9.80 6.19 -44.19
N ASP A 328 -10.19 7.23 -44.93
CA ASP A 328 -11.47 7.35 -45.65
C ASP A 328 -11.84 6.12 -46.48
N ARG A 329 -10.85 5.35 -46.97
CA ARG A 329 -11.09 4.10 -47.70
C ARG A 329 -11.86 3.04 -46.90
N HIS A 330 -11.84 3.07 -45.57
CA HIS A 330 -12.58 2.13 -44.72
C HIS A 330 -14.02 2.59 -44.42
N LEU A 331 -14.29 3.90 -44.49
CA LEU A 331 -15.62 4.49 -44.35
C LEU A 331 -16.35 4.60 -45.71
N MET A 332 -15.61 4.74 -46.80
CA MET A 332 -16.09 4.79 -48.19
C MET A 332 -16.13 3.38 -48.84
N MET A 333 -16.82 2.43 -48.22
CA MET A 333 -17.27 1.22 -48.93
C MET A 333 -18.76 1.36 -49.29
N SER A 334 -19.02 2.33 -50.17
CA SER A 334 -20.23 2.38 -50.98
C SER A 334 -19.90 1.90 -52.39
N GLU A 335 -20.54 0.79 -52.78
CA GLU A 335 -20.98 0.44 -54.15
C GLU A 335 -20.04 -0.07 -55.25
N ALA A 336 -18.72 -0.18 -55.09
CA ALA A 336 -17.89 -0.69 -56.19
C ALA A 336 -17.07 -1.95 -55.83
N LEU A 337 -17.55 -3.09 -56.35
CA LEU A 337 -16.82 -4.31 -56.72
C LEU A 337 -16.46 -5.37 -55.66
N ALA A 338 -16.84 -6.59 -56.06
CA ALA A 338 -16.19 -7.88 -55.84
C ALA A 338 -16.63 -8.74 -54.64
N THR A 339 -17.48 -9.71 -55.00
CA THR A 339 -17.41 -11.12 -54.62
C THR A 339 -15.99 -11.60 -54.34
N ASP A 340 -15.60 -11.69 -53.07
CA ASP A 340 -14.86 -12.85 -52.54
C ASP A 340 -14.70 -12.76 -51.02
N ALA A 341 -14.88 -13.92 -50.38
CA ALA A 341 -14.71 -14.09 -48.95
C ALA A 341 -13.22 -13.99 -48.60
N VAL A 342 -12.93 -13.24 -47.52
CA VAL A 342 -11.60 -13.07 -46.91
C VAL A 342 -10.65 -12.18 -47.73
N ARG A 343 -10.89 -10.85 -47.68
CA ARG A 343 -9.87 -9.86 -48.01
C ARG A 343 -8.67 -10.02 -47.07
N SER A 344 -7.46 -10.06 -47.64
CA SER A 344 -6.20 -10.02 -46.90
C SER A 344 -6.21 -8.86 -45.90
N ILE A 345 -6.07 -9.18 -44.61
CA ILE A 345 -6.12 -8.23 -43.50
C ILE A 345 -4.80 -7.46 -43.47
N ASN A 346 -4.71 -6.34 -44.20
CA ASN A 346 -3.64 -5.39 -43.97
C ASN A 346 -4.02 -4.54 -42.75
N THR A 347 -3.50 -4.91 -41.58
CA THR A 347 -3.67 -4.13 -40.34
C THR A 347 -2.97 -2.78 -40.46
N VAL A 348 -3.60 -1.73 -39.96
CA VAL A 348 -3.04 -0.37 -39.94
C VAL A 348 -1.99 -0.24 -38.82
N SER A 349 -0.81 0.26 -39.15
CA SER A 349 0.21 0.62 -38.15
C SER A 349 -0.16 1.93 -37.44
N PRO A 350 0.17 2.09 -36.16
CA PRO A 350 -0.09 3.34 -35.45
C PRO A 350 0.71 4.49 -36.07
N ASP A 351 0.07 5.64 -36.25
CA ASP A 351 0.72 6.86 -36.78
C ASP A 351 1.35 7.70 -35.66
N LEU A 352 0.89 7.52 -34.42
CA LEU A 352 1.44 8.17 -33.22
C LEU A 352 1.47 7.19 -32.05
N THR A 353 2.57 7.20 -31.29
CA THR A 353 2.71 6.41 -30.04
C THR A 353 3.19 7.29 -28.90
N ILE A 354 2.37 7.40 -27.85
CA ILE A 354 2.77 7.91 -26.54
C ILE A 354 3.50 6.79 -25.81
N ARG A 355 4.76 7.04 -25.45
CA ARG A 355 5.60 6.07 -24.75
C ARG A 355 5.05 5.76 -23.36
N GLY A 356 5.13 4.50 -22.97
CA GLY A 356 4.90 4.04 -21.60
C GLY A 356 6.23 3.84 -20.88
N GLY A 357 6.20 3.90 -19.55
CA GLY A 357 7.31 3.45 -18.70
C GLY A 357 7.14 2.00 -18.26
N ALA A 358 8.21 1.39 -17.76
CA ALA A 358 8.21 0.01 -17.31
C ALA A 358 7.45 -0.17 -15.98
N SER A 359 6.52 -1.14 -15.96
CA SER A 359 5.77 -1.51 -14.75
C SER A 359 6.54 -2.54 -13.96
N ILE A 360 6.72 -2.35 -12.65
CA ILE A 360 7.21 -3.43 -11.78
C ILE A 360 6.17 -4.55 -11.74
N ARG A 361 6.56 -5.78 -12.08
CA ARG A 361 5.66 -6.95 -12.15
C ARG A 361 5.93 -7.99 -11.08
N HIS A 362 7.19 -8.10 -10.65
CA HIS A 362 7.61 -9.06 -9.62
C HIS A 362 8.48 -8.38 -8.58
N TYR A 363 8.46 -8.90 -7.36
CA TYR A 363 9.35 -8.48 -6.29
C TYR A 363 9.76 -9.66 -5.40
N ARG A 364 10.90 -9.52 -4.73
CA ARG A 364 11.43 -10.44 -3.72
C ARG A 364 11.98 -9.62 -2.55
N ILE A 365 11.48 -9.87 -1.35
CA ILE A 365 11.98 -9.26 -0.11
C ILE A 365 13.09 -10.16 0.43
N LEU A 366 14.28 -9.62 0.67
CA LEU A 366 15.37 -10.39 1.26
C LEU A 366 15.15 -10.64 2.76
N ASN A 367 15.95 -11.54 3.33
CA ASN A 367 15.83 -11.96 4.72
C ASN A 367 16.12 -10.83 5.74
N ASP A 368 16.85 -9.79 5.32
CA ASP A 368 17.13 -8.59 6.13
C ASP A 368 15.88 -7.72 6.36
N LYS A 369 14.77 -8.01 5.65
CA LYS A 369 13.54 -7.19 5.63
C LYS A 369 13.85 -5.71 5.44
N ARG A 370 14.79 -5.38 4.56
CA ARG A 370 15.10 -4.01 4.18
C ARG A 370 15.32 -3.88 2.69
N THR A 371 15.97 -4.87 2.11
CA THR A 371 16.29 -4.89 0.69
C THR A 371 15.18 -5.58 -0.10
N VAL A 372 14.70 -4.92 -1.15
CA VAL A 372 13.73 -5.48 -2.10
C VAL A 372 14.33 -5.49 -3.50
N LEU A 373 14.29 -6.65 -4.14
CA LEU A 373 14.61 -6.78 -5.56
C LEU A 373 13.31 -6.80 -6.35
N THR A 374 13.29 -6.13 -7.48
CA THR A 374 12.13 -6.10 -8.37
C THR A 374 12.51 -6.52 -9.78
N LYS A 375 11.52 -6.98 -10.55
CA LYS A 375 11.64 -7.20 -12.00
C LYS A 375 10.48 -6.51 -12.70
N ASP A 376 10.78 -5.69 -13.71
CA ASP A 376 9.80 -4.92 -14.45
C ASP A 376 9.31 -5.61 -15.75
N SER A 377 8.40 -4.94 -16.46
CA SER A 377 7.84 -5.41 -17.73
C SER A 377 8.85 -5.45 -18.89
N GLU A 378 10.01 -4.84 -18.74
CA GLU A 378 11.12 -4.88 -19.70
C GLU A 378 12.19 -5.91 -19.28
N ASN A 379 11.88 -6.74 -18.26
CA ASN A 379 12.76 -7.72 -17.64
C ASN A 379 13.98 -7.15 -16.91
N ASN A 380 14.03 -5.84 -16.65
CA ASN A 380 15.11 -5.26 -15.86
C ASN A 380 14.90 -5.56 -14.38
N VAL A 381 15.99 -5.91 -13.70
CA VAL A 381 16.03 -6.12 -12.25
C VAL A 381 16.66 -4.91 -11.57
N ALA A 382 16.06 -4.47 -10.48
CA ALA A 382 16.58 -3.35 -9.67
C ALA A 382 16.51 -3.67 -8.18
N VAL A 383 17.39 -3.01 -7.41
CA VAL A 383 17.54 -3.17 -5.97
C VAL A 383 17.05 -1.91 -5.27
N TYR A 384 16.25 -2.08 -4.22
CA TYR A 384 15.65 -1.01 -3.44
C TYR A 384 15.98 -1.16 -1.95
N ASP A 385 16.20 -0.04 -1.28
CA ASP A 385 16.28 0.07 0.17
C ASP A 385 14.95 0.64 0.68
N VAL A 386 14.14 -0.22 1.29
CA VAL A 386 12.82 0.14 1.80
C VAL A 386 12.92 1.12 2.97
N LEU A 387 13.94 0.97 3.81
CA LEU A 387 14.13 1.83 4.99
C LEU A 387 14.48 3.26 4.56
N LYS A 388 15.25 3.43 3.49
CA LYS A 388 15.58 4.75 2.93
C LYS A 388 14.59 5.24 1.87
N ALA A 389 13.55 4.47 1.58
CA ALA A 389 12.56 4.73 0.53
C ALA A 389 13.21 5.06 -0.84
N ALA A 390 14.25 4.34 -1.23
CA ALA A 390 15.06 4.69 -2.41
C ALA A 390 15.46 3.48 -3.25
N LYS A 391 15.60 3.70 -4.56
CA LYS A 391 16.29 2.75 -5.45
C LYS A 391 17.80 2.84 -5.19
N VAL A 392 18.45 1.69 -5.03
CA VAL A 392 19.89 1.58 -4.77
C VAL A 392 20.67 1.42 -6.06
N SER A 393 20.24 0.51 -6.94
CA SER A 393 20.94 0.23 -8.20
C SER A 393 20.04 -0.49 -9.20
N ASP A 394 20.23 -0.20 -10.48
CA ASP A 394 19.67 -0.98 -11.59
C ASP A 394 20.69 -2.05 -12.03
N LEU A 395 20.25 -3.30 -12.12
CA LEU A 395 21.09 -4.45 -12.50
C LEU A 395 20.91 -4.84 -13.98
N GLY A 396 19.94 -4.25 -14.67
CA GLY A 396 19.59 -4.60 -16.04
C GLY A 396 18.90 -5.97 -16.13
N GLN A 397 18.98 -6.62 -17.29
CA GLN A 397 18.31 -7.90 -17.54
C GLN A 397 19.13 -9.07 -16.97
N VAL A 398 18.96 -9.33 -15.68
CA VAL A 398 19.54 -10.47 -14.95
C VAL A 398 18.44 -11.39 -14.41
N ASP A 399 18.79 -12.61 -14.00
CA ASP A 399 17.85 -13.52 -13.35
C ASP A 399 17.57 -13.06 -11.90
N LEU A 400 16.29 -12.86 -11.58
CA LEU A 400 15.87 -12.36 -10.27
C LEU A 400 16.14 -13.38 -9.16
N ASP A 401 15.92 -14.67 -9.41
CA ASP A 401 16.03 -15.70 -8.37
C ASP A 401 17.49 -16.04 -8.08
N GLU A 402 18.38 -16.00 -9.08
CA GLU A 402 19.83 -16.09 -8.88
C GLU A 402 20.36 -14.91 -8.07
N GLU A 403 19.93 -13.69 -8.39
CA GLU A 403 20.35 -12.50 -7.67
C GLU A 403 19.85 -12.47 -6.23
N VAL A 404 18.63 -12.97 -5.99
CA VAL A 404 18.13 -13.21 -4.62
C VAL A 404 19.03 -14.19 -3.89
N LYS A 405 19.34 -15.36 -4.47
CA LYS A 405 20.22 -16.36 -3.83
C LYS A 405 21.59 -15.78 -3.49
N ARG A 406 22.16 -14.98 -4.40
CA ARG A 406 23.48 -14.35 -4.24
C ARG A 406 23.53 -13.31 -3.11
N ARG A 407 22.44 -12.54 -2.93
CA ARG A 407 22.38 -11.45 -1.93
C ARG A 407 21.78 -11.86 -0.59
N ASN A 408 21.02 -12.96 -0.55
CA ASN A 408 20.32 -13.33 0.66
C ASN A 408 21.29 -13.78 1.75
N LYS A 409 21.08 -13.27 2.97
CA LYS A 409 21.89 -13.60 4.14
C LYS A 409 21.13 -14.56 5.05
N THR A 410 21.85 -15.38 5.82
CA THR A 410 21.30 -16.27 6.85
C THR A 410 20.96 -15.51 8.13
N VAL A 411 20.13 -14.48 8.02
CA VAL A 411 19.61 -13.67 9.13
C VAL A 411 18.09 -13.79 9.15
N TYR A 412 17.45 -13.70 10.31
CA TYR A 412 15.99 -13.57 10.39
C TYR A 412 15.60 -12.23 11.01
N VAL A 413 14.96 -11.38 10.22
CA VAL A 413 14.28 -10.17 10.69
C VAL A 413 12.77 -10.37 10.57
N PRO A 414 11.97 -10.07 11.62
CA PRO A 414 10.52 -10.12 11.53
C PRO A 414 9.96 -9.22 10.42
N SER A 415 8.86 -9.63 9.79
CA SER A 415 8.20 -8.80 8.77
C SER A 415 7.58 -7.58 9.43
N TRP A 416 7.80 -6.41 8.84
CA TRP A 416 7.31 -5.12 9.35
C TRP A 416 6.70 -4.22 8.28
N PHE A 417 6.59 -4.71 7.05
CA PHE A 417 5.89 -4.05 5.95
C PHE A 417 5.36 -5.07 4.95
N ASN A 418 4.44 -4.62 4.10
CA ASN A 418 3.95 -5.33 2.93
C ASN A 418 4.23 -4.53 1.66
N VAL A 419 4.38 -5.23 0.54
CA VAL A 419 4.63 -4.63 -0.78
C VAL A 419 3.40 -4.82 -1.67
N ASP A 420 3.00 -3.74 -2.34
CA ASP A 420 1.97 -3.73 -3.37
C ASP A 420 2.52 -3.15 -4.68
N LEU A 421 2.14 -3.80 -5.79
CA LEU A 421 2.56 -3.44 -7.15
C LEU A 421 1.39 -3.01 -8.04
N LYS A 422 0.18 -2.77 -7.49
CA LYS A 422 -1.00 -2.43 -8.28
C LYS A 422 -0.77 -1.26 -9.25
N THR A 423 0.01 -0.26 -8.84
CA THR A 423 0.31 0.94 -9.63
C THR A 423 1.44 0.74 -10.63
N GLY A 424 2.10 -0.42 -10.65
CA GLY A 424 3.34 -0.65 -11.38
C GLY A 424 4.57 0.06 -10.76
N MET A 425 4.39 0.71 -9.62
CA MET A 425 5.44 1.28 -8.78
C MET A 425 5.49 0.56 -7.43
N LEU A 426 6.63 0.63 -6.75
CA LEU A 426 6.83 -0.05 -5.48
C LEU A 426 6.12 0.72 -4.35
N THR A 427 4.96 0.22 -3.92
CA THR A 427 4.18 0.79 -2.83
C THR A 427 4.40 -0.05 -1.57
N ILE A 428 4.78 0.60 -0.48
CA ILE A 428 5.08 -0.04 0.80
C ILE A 428 3.98 0.32 1.81
N HIS A 429 3.44 -0.68 2.48
CA HIS A 429 2.45 -0.55 3.56
C HIS A 429 3.08 -0.99 4.88
N LEU A 430 3.17 -0.08 5.87
CA LEU A 430 3.91 -0.32 7.11
C LEU A 430 3.16 -1.14 8.16
N ALA A 431 1.83 -1.26 8.04
CA ALA A 431 1.03 -1.96 9.04
C ALA A 431 -0.34 -2.32 8.50
N GLN A 432 -0.79 -3.56 8.72
CA GLN A 432 -2.21 -3.83 8.93
C GLN A 432 -2.58 -3.69 10.42
N ASP A 433 -1.58 -3.81 11.31
CA ASP A 433 -1.65 -3.65 12.76
C ASP A 433 -0.40 -2.93 13.33
N GLU A 434 -0.54 -2.21 14.44
CA GLU A 434 0.54 -1.48 15.14
C GLU A 434 1.73 -2.39 15.49
N ASN A 435 1.44 -3.62 15.92
CA ASN A 435 2.44 -4.57 16.37
C ASN A 435 3.39 -5.03 15.25
N ASP A 436 2.92 -5.07 14.00
CA ASP A 436 3.72 -5.56 12.88
C ASP A 436 4.79 -4.53 12.48
N CYS A 437 4.42 -3.24 12.42
CA CYS A 437 5.33 -2.14 12.03
C CYS A 437 6.59 -2.11 12.91
N PHE A 438 6.43 -2.39 14.20
CA PHE A 438 7.49 -2.29 15.19
C PHE A 438 8.17 -3.62 15.52
N ALA A 439 7.99 -4.66 14.71
CA ALA A 439 8.57 -5.97 14.99
C ALA A 439 10.08 -6.05 14.71
N ALA A 440 10.61 -5.21 13.82
CA ALA A 440 11.99 -5.31 13.33
C ALA A 440 12.99 -4.48 14.15
N TRP A 441 13.49 -5.06 15.25
CA TRP A 441 14.62 -4.54 16.02
C TRP A 441 15.96 -5.09 15.49
N VAL A 442 16.94 -4.23 15.24
CA VAL A 442 18.24 -4.62 14.66
C VAL A 442 19.40 -3.83 15.28
N SER A 443 20.63 -4.30 15.13
CA SER A 443 21.82 -3.53 15.49
C SER A 443 22.09 -2.45 14.44
N ALA A 444 22.21 -1.18 14.87
CA ALA A 444 22.49 -0.08 13.96
C ALA A 444 23.82 -0.27 13.20
N ARG A 445 24.81 -0.91 13.82
CA ARG A 445 26.11 -1.22 13.21
C ARG A 445 26.00 -2.30 12.14
N GLU A 446 25.36 -3.43 12.45
CA GLU A 446 25.22 -4.56 11.51
C GLU A 446 24.49 -4.18 10.21
N VAL A 447 23.61 -3.17 10.30
CA VAL A 447 22.81 -2.70 9.16
C VAL A 447 23.39 -1.44 8.50
N GLY A 448 24.59 -1.02 8.88
CA GLY A 448 25.31 0.10 8.28
C GLY A 448 24.65 1.46 8.50
N LEU A 449 24.00 1.66 9.65
CA LEU A 449 23.45 2.96 10.06
C LEU A 449 24.40 3.73 10.99
N ALA A 450 25.24 3.04 11.75
CA ALA A 450 26.20 3.64 12.67
C ALA A 450 27.66 3.35 12.25
N LEU A 451 28.60 4.21 12.65
CA LEU A 451 30.04 4.02 12.40
C LEU A 451 30.58 2.84 13.21
N GLU A 452 31.65 2.19 12.72
CA GLU A 452 32.21 0.99 13.36
C GLU A 452 32.71 1.21 14.80
N ASP A 453 33.15 2.44 15.11
CA ASP A 453 33.69 2.83 16.42
C ASP A 453 32.62 3.28 17.43
N SER A 454 31.33 3.28 17.04
CA SER A 454 30.23 3.70 17.92
C SER A 454 29.74 2.57 18.85
N GLU A 455 29.20 2.93 20.01
CA GLU A 455 28.58 1.96 20.92
C GLU A 455 27.40 1.24 20.24
N GLU A 456 27.30 -0.08 20.48
CA GLU A 456 26.26 -0.88 19.84
C GLU A 456 24.86 -0.46 20.31
N THR A 457 24.13 0.23 19.42
CA THR A 457 22.77 0.68 19.67
C THR A 457 21.76 -0.18 18.89
N LYS A 458 20.68 -0.59 19.55
CA LYS A 458 19.56 -1.28 18.90
C LYS A 458 18.54 -0.26 18.41
N VAL A 459 18.10 -0.42 17.17
CA VAL A 459 17.14 0.47 16.51
C VAL A 459 15.97 -0.33 15.94
N ASN A 460 14.85 0.36 15.75
CA ASN A 460 13.64 -0.24 15.18
C ASN A 460 13.34 0.36 13.79
N TYR A 461 13.23 -0.49 12.76
CA TYR A 461 13.04 -0.02 11.38
C TYR A 461 11.74 0.78 11.18
N GLY A 462 10.61 0.29 11.69
CA GLY A 462 9.33 0.99 11.57
C GLY A 462 9.36 2.37 12.24
N GLN A 463 9.96 2.45 13.42
CA GLN A 463 10.15 3.73 14.12
C GLN A 463 10.98 4.72 13.30
N LEU A 464 12.17 4.31 12.83
CA LEU A 464 13.06 5.19 12.09
C LEU A 464 12.39 5.70 10.81
N LEU A 465 11.72 4.80 10.08
CA LEU A 465 11.04 5.17 8.84
C LEU A 465 9.88 6.13 9.07
N LEU A 466 9.02 5.91 10.08
CA LEU A 466 7.94 6.85 10.38
C LEU A 466 8.45 8.23 10.76
N GLN A 467 9.54 8.30 11.53
CA GLN A 467 10.19 9.57 11.87
C GLN A 467 10.78 10.27 10.64
N ALA A 468 11.26 9.52 9.64
CA ALA A 468 11.74 10.10 8.38
C ALA A 468 10.58 10.57 7.48
N LEU A 469 9.52 9.76 7.33
CA LEU A 469 8.36 10.09 6.48
C LEU A 469 7.61 11.34 6.95
N LEU A 470 7.65 11.64 8.24
CA LEU A 470 6.99 12.79 8.86
C LEU A 470 7.99 13.78 9.47
N GLU A 471 9.23 13.83 8.96
CA GLU A 471 10.29 14.69 9.51
C GLU A 471 9.98 16.19 9.42
N HIS A 472 9.12 16.58 8.47
CA HIS A 472 8.68 17.95 8.26
C HIS A 472 7.39 18.31 9.01
N TRP A 473 6.73 17.35 9.68
CA TRP A 473 5.51 17.64 10.44
C TRP A 473 5.87 18.39 11.74
N PRO A 474 5.44 19.66 11.92
CA PRO A 474 5.80 20.44 13.08
C PRO A 474 5.19 19.81 14.35
N ARG A 475 5.96 19.81 15.44
CA ARG A 475 5.47 19.30 16.73
C ARG A 475 4.20 20.06 17.13
N PRO A 476 3.06 19.40 17.35
CA PRO A 476 1.91 20.06 17.96
C PRO A 476 2.26 20.35 19.44
N PHE A 477 2.57 21.60 19.76
CA PHE A 477 2.62 22.21 21.10
C PHE A 477 3.59 21.64 22.16
N GLN A 478 4.67 22.40 22.41
CA GLN A 478 5.10 22.70 23.78
C GLN A 478 4.61 24.13 24.09
N LEU A 479 3.38 24.23 24.63
CA LEU A 479 2.93 25.42 25.36
C LEU A 479 3.29 25.15 26.82
N GLY A 480 4.46 25.58 27.24
CA GLY A 480 4.97 25.31 28.58
C GLY A 480 6.47 25.46 28.72
N ASP A 481 7.01 26.58 28.25
CA ASP A 481 8.27 27.18 28.74
C ASP A 481 8.29 28.67 28.32
N GLU A 482 7.17 29.39 28.54
CA GLU A 482 7.25 30.84 28.70
C GLU A 482 7.54 31.13 30.17
N ALA A 483 8.81 31.02 30.52
CA ALA A 483 9.36 31.69 31.69
C ALA A 483 10.29 32.81 31.20
N ASN A 484 9.75 34.03 31.22
CA ASN A 484 10.43 35.31 31.28
C ASN A 484 11.31 35.72 30.08
N VAL A 485 10.72 36.43 29.12
CA VAL A 485 11.39 37.59 28.50
C VAL A 485 10.36 38.70 28.30
N ASP A 486 10.34 39.67 29.20
CA ASP A 486 9.71 40.98 28.99
C ASP A 486 10.46 41.73 27.86
N GLY A 487 9.74 42.19 26.84
CA GLY A 487 10.25 43.10 25.81
C GLY A 487 9.17 43.45 24.77
N PRO A 488 8.99 44.74 24.38
CA PRO A 488 7.76 45.19 23.74
C PRO A 488 7.72 44.94 22.23
N GLU A 489 6.49 44.93 21.74
CA GLU A 489 6.02 44.67 20.38
C GLU A 489 6.84 45.28 19.22
N GLY A 490 7.05 44.47 18.18
CA GLY A 490 7.55 44.91 16.88
C GLY A 490 7.22 43.90 15.78
N SER A 491 6.36 44.31 14.86
CA SER A 491 5.94 43.58 13.65
C SER A 491 7.10 43.21 12.71
N ALA A 492 7.11 42.00 12.14
CA ALA A 492 7.43 41.76 10.72
C ALA A 492 7.32 40.28 10.29
N SER A 493 6.69 40.12 9.14
CA SER A 493 6.77 39.00 8.19
C SER A 493 8.20 38.53 7.87
N GLY A 494 8.42 37.22 7.71
CA GLY A 494 9.65 36.69 7.09
C GLY A 494 9.68 35.16 7.10
N GLY A 495 9.91 34.55 5.94
CA GLY A 495 9.81 33.11 5.69
C GLY A 495 10.71 32.24 6.56
N ALA A 496 10.19 31.06 6.92
CA ALA A 496 10.93 30.04 7.65
C ALA A 496 12.02 29.42 6.77
N SER A 497 13.23 29.97 6.85
CA SER A 497 14.44 29.23 6.51
C SER A 497 14.74 28.28 7.68
N HIS A 498 14.57 26.98 7.47
CA HIS A 498 15.00 25.96 8.41
C HIS A 498 16.54 25.91 8.49
N THR A 499 17.13 26.69 9.38
CA THR A 499 18.48 26.42 9.90
C THR A 499 18.35 25.50 11.12
N PRO A 500 19.22 24.49 11.27
CA PRO A 500 19.22 23.64 12.46
C PRO A 500 19.57 24.48 13.68
N ALA A 501 18.74 24.43 14.72
CA ALA A 501 19.06 25.04 16.00
C ALA A 501 20.26 24.28 16.60
N ILE A 502 21.38 24.98 16.76
CA ILE A 502 22.56 24.47 17.47
C ILE A 502 22.35 24.78 18.94
N SER A 503 22.00 23.77 19.74
CA SER A 503 22.25 23.78 21.17
C SER A 503 23.18 22.60 21.50
N ASN A 504 24.28 22.87 22.19
CA ASN A 504 25.28 21.89 22.62
C ASN A 504 25.95 21.03 21.52
N GLY A 505 26.23 21.60 20.35
CA GLY A 505 27.11 20.95 19.35
C GLY A 505 26.55 19.69 18.67
N ALA A 506 25.30 19.30 18.94
CA ALA A 506 24.59 18.23 18.24
C ALA A 506 23.62 18.84 17.21
N ILE A 507 23.72 18.43 15.95
CA ILE A 507 22.73 18.80 14.92
C ILE A 507 21.44 18.05 15.24
N HIS A 508 20.46 18.72 15.83
CA HIS A 508 19.16 18.11 16.10
C HIS A 508 18.38 17.99 14.78
N ARG A 509 18.46 16.83 14.12
CA ARG A 509 17.59 16.54 12.97
C ARG A 509 16.14 16.45 13.46
N PRO A 510 15.16 17.04 12.75
CA PRO A 510 13.76 16.96 13.15
C PRO A 510 13.18 15.53 12.98
N GLY A 511 13.74 14.71 12.08
CA GLY A 511 13.39 13.30 11.87
C GLY A 511 14.09 12.33 12.82
N ASN A 512 14.71 11.28 12.26
CA ASN A 512 15.63 10.40 12.98
C ASN A 512 17.10 10.82 12.76
N GLU A 513 18.01 10.27 13.56
CA GLU A 513 19.43 10.67 13.55
C GLU A 513 20.25 10.04 12.39
N TYR A 514 19.70 9.05 11.70
CA TYR A 514 20.43 8.21 10.76
C TYR A 514 20.23 8.62 9.29
N PHE A 515 18.98 8.82 8.86
CA PHE A 515 18.66 9.08 7.45
C PHE A 515 17.37 9.91 7.29
N SER A 516 17.26 10.56 6.13
CA SER A 516 16.03 11.16 5.62
C SER A 516 15.55 10.40 4.39
N VAL A 517 14.26 10.52 4.08
CA VAL A 517 13.67 9.98 2.85
C VAL A 517 13.63 11.07 1.77
N ALA A 518 13.40 10.67 0.52
CA ALA A 518 13.29 11.67 -0.55
C ALA A 518 12.11 12.62 -0.28
N PRO A 519 12.28 13.96 -0.36
CA PRO A 519 11.22 14.91 0.01
C PRO A 519 9.94 14.80 -0.84
N HIS A 520 10.06 14.29 -2.07
CA HIS A 520 8.94 14.04 -2.98
C HIS A 520 8.22 12.71 -2.74
N THR A 521 8.63 11.91 -1.73
CA THR A 521 7.98 10.63 -1.41
C THR A 521 6.53 10.87 -1.02
N PRO A 522 5.55 10.29 -1.75
CA PRO A 522 4.14 10.37 -1.36
C PRO A 522 3.90 9.55 -0.10
N VAL A 523 3.28 10.16 0.91
CA VAL A 523 2.82 9.51 2.14
C VAL A 523 1.30 9.45 2.12
N ILE A 524 0.75 8.28 2.42
CA ILE A 524 -0.68 7.97 2.28
C ILE A 524 -1.20 7.37 3.58
N PHE A 525 -2.24 7.98 4.14
CA PHE A 525 -3.01 7.45 5.26
C PHE A 525 -4.32 6.89 4.73
N SER A 526 -4.59 5.62 5.00
CA SER A 526 -5.80 4.94 4.51
C SER A 526 -6.35 3.97 5.55
N GLU A 527 -7.64 3.67 5.47
CA GLU A 527 -8.21 2.52 6.18
C GLU A 527 -7.65 1.22 5.59
N VAL A 528 -7.35 0.23 6.41
CA VAL A 528 -6.94 -1.11 5.94
C VAL A 528 -8.05 -1.70 5.06
N GLY A 529 -7.72 -1.98 3.79
CA GLY A 529 -8.67 -2.46 2.78
C GLY A 529 -9.78 -1.47 2.42
N GLY A 530 -9.59 -0.19 2.74
CA GLY A 530 -10.66 0.82 2.65
C GLY A 530 -10.21 2.12 2.01
N ARG A 531 -10.83 3.21 2.49
CA ARG A 531 -10.73 4.54 1.90
C ARG A 531 -9.41 5.21 2.25
N THR A 532 -8.84 5.93 1.28
CA THR A 532 -7.76 6.89 1.53
C THR A 532 -8.27 8.09 2.31
N LEU A 533 -7.70 8.35 3.48
CA LEU A 533 -8.05 9.48 4.33
C LEU A 533 -7.32 10.73 3.83
N TYR A 534 -6.00 10.63 3.70
CA TYR A 534 -5.14 11.76 3.34
C TYR A 534 -3.90 11.32 2.56
N ARG A 535 -3.42 12.17 1.67
CA ARG A 535 -2.20 11.99 0.85
C ARG A 535 -1.47 13.32 0.81
N LEU A 536 -0.17 13.30 1.05
CA LEU A 536 0.73 14.45 0.91
C LEU A 536 2.10 13.98 0.42
N LEU A 537 2.97 14.90 0.01
CA LEU A 537 4.39 14.61 -0.12
C LEU A 537 5.08 14.84 1.23
N CYS A 538 6.15 14.11 1.50
CA CYS A 538 6.91 14.23 2.74
C CYS A 538 7.29 15.69 3.06
N ARG A 539 7.78 16.44 2.06
CA ARG A 539 8.18 17.86 2.22
C ARG A 539 7.05 18.81 2.59
N ASP A 540 5.81 18.46 2.28
CA ASP A 540 4.66 19.35 2.45
C ASP A 540 4.08 19.28 3.87
N ALA A 541 4.53 18.33 4.70
CA ALA A 541 3.98 18.09 6.05
C ALA A 541 4.09 19.30 7.01
N GLY A 542 4.92 20.28 6.66
CA GLY A 542 5.11 21.55 7.37
C GLY A 542 4.05 22.62 7.13
N GLY A 543 3.22 22.49 6.09
CA GLY A 543 2.22 23.50 5.75
C GLY A 543 1.06 23.57 6.76
N ASP A 544 0.45 24.75 6.93
CA ASP A 544 -0.62 24.95 7.93
C ASP A 544 -1.83 24.05 7.68
N THR A 545 -2.22 23.89 6.40
CA THR A 545 -3.34 23.04 6.00
C THR A 545 -2.99 21.56 6.18
N GLU A 546 -1.79 21.17 5.73
CA GLU A 546 -1.26 19.82 5.83
C GLU A 546 -1.10 19.39 7.30
N GLY A 547 -0.53 20.25 8.15
CA GLY A 547 -0.35 20.00 9.58
C GLY A 547 -1.66 19.83 10.33
N THR A 548 -2.69 20.60 9.97
CA THR A 548 -4.06 20.44 10.51
C THR A 548 -4.63 19.08 10.11
N LEU A 549 -4.55 18.72 8.83
CA LEU A 549 -5.05 17.44 8.32
C LEU A 549 -4.29 16.23 8.88
N LEU A 550 -2.97 16.36 9.10
CA LEU A 550 -2.16 15.34 9.77
C LEU A 550 -2.62 15.15 11.21
N THR A 551 -2.88 16.22 11.95
CA THR A 551 -3.39 16.14 13.34
C THR A 551 -4.73 15.40 13.42
N GLU A 552 -5.59 15.54 12.40
CA GLU A 552 -6.88 14.85 12.34
C GLU A 552 -6.77 13.38 11.85
N THR A 553 -5.77 13.08 11.02
CA THR A 553 -5.71 11.81 10.26
C THR A 553 -4.70 10.80 10.81
N VAL A 554 -3.57 11.28 11.34
CA VAL A 554 -2.48 10.43 11.83
C VAL A 554 -2.99 9.60 13.02
N PRO A 555 -2.88 8.26 12.99
CA PRO A 555 -3.33 7.43 14.10
C PRO A 555 -2.40 7.56 15.31
N THR A 556 -2.95 7.33 16.51
CA THR A 556 -2.23 7.52 17.79
C THR A 556 -0.92 6.74 17.86
N TRP A 557 -0.89 5.51 17.36
CA TRP A 557 0.31 4.68 17.37
C TRP A 557 1.48 5.26 16.53
N VAL A 558 1.19 6.07 15.51
CA VAL A 558 2.21 6.82 14.76
C VAL A 558 2.61 8.07 15.52
N ALA A 559 1.63 8.80 16.06
CA ALA A 559 1.87 10.00 16.86
C ALA A 559 2.75 9.70 18.09
N ASP A 560 2.57 8.55 18.73
CA ASP A 560 3.37 8.11 19.87
C ASP A 560 4.87 8.00 19.53
N ILE A 561 5.19 7.59 18.30
CA ILE A 561 6.57 7.41 17.86
C ILE A 561 7.17 8.70 17.29
N VAL A 562 6.38 9.46 16.53
CA VAL A 562 6.85 10.63 15.78
C VAL A 562 6.82 11.89 16.65
N VAL A 563 5.70 12.11 17.37
CA VAL A 563 5.48 13.28 18.22
C VAL A 563 5.98 13.02 19.63
N ASN A 564 5.48 11.95 20.29
CA ASN A 564 5.79 11.68 21.71
C ASN A 564 7.17 11.03 21.90
N ARG A 565 7.82 10.57 20.83
CA ARG A 565 9.13 9.90 20.85
C ARG A 565 9.19 8.69 21.79
N ASN A 566 8.07 8.01 21.96
CA ASN A 566 7.99 6.77 22.72
C ASN A 566 8.77 5.66 22.01
N LEU A 567 9.46 4.81 22.77
CA LEU A 567 10.12 3.64 22.22
C LEU A 567 9.09 2.51 22.02
N PRO A 568 9.12 1.80 20.88
CA PRO A 568 8.29 0.63 20.68
C PRO A 568 8.61 -0.48 21.69
N LYS A 569 7.65 -1.38 21.89
CA LYS A 569 7.82 -2.52 22.80
C LYS A 569 8.88 -3.48 22.26
N LEU A 570 9.75 -3.95 23.15
CA LEU A 570 10.72 -4.99 22.85
C LEU A 570 10.03 -6.36 22.79
N ILE A 571 10.38 -7.17 21.80
CA ILE A 571 9.89 -8.54 21.64
C ILE A 571 10.78 -9.47 22.46
N LYS A 572 10.15 -10.30 23.30
CA LYS A 572 10.86 -11.27 24.15
C LYS A 572 10.58 -12.71 23.70
N VAL A 573 11.62 -13.55 23.79
CA VAL A 573 11.56 -14.98 23.49
C VAL A 573 11.88 -15.77 24.75
N PRO A 574 10.97 -16.66 25.19
CA PRO A 574 11.29 -17.64 26.22
C PRO A 574 12.12 -18.78 25.61
N PHE A 575 13.13 -19.24 26.36
CA PHE A 575 13.95 -20.38 25.97
C PHE A 575 14.44 -21.17 27.19
N TYR A 576 14.79 -22.44 26.97
CA TYR A 576 15.40 -23.33 27.95
C TYR A 576 16.89 -23.47 27.67
N LEU A 577 17.68 -23.54 28.73
CA LEU A 577 19.12 -23.76 28.67
C LEU A 577 19.47 -25.02 29.45
N LEU A 578 20.04 -26.02 28.76
CA LEU A 578 20.30 -27.36 29.32
C LEU A 578 21.75 -27.80 29.05
N PRO A 579 22.38 -28.61 29.92
CA PRO A 579 23.67 -29.21 29.58
C PRO A 579 23.47 -30.22 28.44
N HIS A 580 24.37 -30.21 27.46
CA HIS A 580 24.38 -31.20 26.39
C HIS A 580 24.67 -32.60 26.98
N PRO A 581 24.01 -33.69 26.54
CA PRO A 581 24.23 -35.03 27.11
C PRO A 581 25.70 -35.48 27.13
N ALA A 582 26.47 -35.09 26.12
CA ALA A 582 27.91 -35.39 26.01
C ALA A 582 28.83 -34.59 26.96
N SER A 583 28.31 -33.61 27.70
CA SER A 583 29.10 -32.76 28.61
C SER A 583 29.45 -33.45 29.95
N GLY A 584 28.74 -34.54 30.31
CA GLY A 584 28.91 -35.20 31.61
C GLY A 584 28.33 -34.43 32.81
N ILE A 585 27.73 -33.26 32.59
CA ILE A 585 27.14 -32.42 33.64
C ILE A 585 25.75 -32.98 34.01
N LYS A 586 25.57 -33.41 35.28
CA LYS A 586 24.25 -33.87 35.78
C LYS A 586 23.33 -32.66 36.00
N CYS A 587 22.19 -32.65 35.31
CA CYS A 587 21.21 -31.55 35.36
C CYS A 587 20.53 -31.47 36.74
N VAL A 588 20.60 -30.32 37.42
CA VAL A 588 19.92 -30.09 38.72
C VAL A 588 18.65 -29.24 38.58
N LYS A 589 18.49 -28.46 37.49
CA LYS A 589 17.24 -27.70 37.21
C LYS A 589 17.13 -27.31 35.72
N LYS A 590 15.92 -27.34 35.16
CA LYS A 590 15.61 -26.75 33.85
C LYS A 590 15.39 -25.25 34.03
N ASP A 591 16.36 -24.43 33.65
CA ASP A 591 16.22 -22.98 33.73
C ASP A 591 15.48 -22.47 32.48
N ARG A 592 14.29 -21.91 32.71
CA ARG A 592 13.52 -21.18 31.71
C ARG A 592 13.95 -19.71 31.78
N LEU A 593 14.57 -19.23 30.72
CA LEU A 593 15.07 -17.87 30.59
C LEU A 593 14.19 -17.09 29.60
N ILE A 594 14.14 -15.78 29.79
CA ILE A 594 13.45 -14.86 28.88
C ILE A 594 14.44 -13.76 28.50
N ALA A 595 14.60 -13.55 27.20
CA ALA A 595 15.51 -12.58 26.60
C ALA A 595 14.80 -11.81 25.49
N ASN A 596 15.34 -10.66 25.08
CA ASN A 596 14.91 -10.03 23.83
C ASN A 596 15.23 -10.96 22.65
N ASP A 597 14.37 -10.96 21.63
CA ASP A 597 14.48 -11.84 20.47
C ASP A 597 15.78 -11.66 19.66
N PHE A 598 16.31 -10.44 19.65
CA PHE A 598 17.57 -10.05 19.00
C PHE A 598 18.84 -10.29 19.85
N ILE A 599 18.75 -10.93 21.02
CA ILE A 599 19.95 -11.27 21.79
C ILE A 599 20.83 -12.23 20.99
N GLN A 600 22.11 -11.89 20.88
CA GLN A 600 23.12 -12.72 20.22
C GLN A 600 23.48 -13.95 21.06
N ILE A 601 23.81 -15.05 20.40
CA ILE A 601 24.23 -16.31 21.03
C ILE A 601 25.49 -16.11 21.89
N ARG A 602 26.43 -15.25 21.47
CA ARG A 602 27.58 -14.81 22.28
C ARG A 602 27.19 -14.40 23.71
N LYS A 603 26.09 -13.65 23.89
CA LYS A 603 25.62 -13.25 25.23
C LYS A 603 25.07 -14.40 26.05
N VAL A 604 24.53 -15.43 25.40
CA VAL A 604 24.11 -16.66 26.07
C VAL A 604 25.33 -17.50 26.47
N ILE A 605 26.36 -17.55 25.62
CA ILE A 605 27.65 -18.19 25.92
C ILE A 605 28.33 -17.52 27.12
N GLU A 606 28.42 -16.19 27.14
CA GLU A 606 28.92 -15.41 28.29
C GLU A 606 28.13 -15.73 29.58
N HIS A 607 26.81 -15.80 29.49
CA HIS A 607 25.97 -16.17 30.63
C HIS A 607 26.27 -17.58 31.14
N VAL A 608 26.43 -18.55 30.24
CA VAL A 608 26.82 -19.92 30.62
C VAL A 608 28.18 -19.90 31.30
N TYR A 609 29.17 -19.24 30.71
CA TYR A 609 30.52 -19.18 31.25
C TYR A 609 30.57 -18.57 32.65
N GLU A 610 29.97 -17.39 32.84
CA GLU A 610 30.05 -16.65 34.09
C GLU A 610 29.13 -17.20 35.19
N LYS A 611 27.89 -17.54 34.85
CA LYS A 611 26.81 -17.79 35.83
C LYS A 611 26.46 -19.26 35.98
N VAL A 612 26.72 -20.09 34.97
CA VAL A 612 26.41 -21.52 35.01
C VAL A 612 27.66 -22.32 35.36
N LEU A 613 28.77 -22.09 34.66
CA LEU A 613 30.04 -22.78 34.88
C LEU A 613 30.89 -22.11 35.97
N GLY A 614 30.97 -20.78 36.04
CA GLY A 614 31.68 -20.08 37.13
C GLY A 614 31.11 -20.34 38.53
N VAL A 615 29.86 -20.78 38.63
CA VAL A 615 29.24 -21.23 39.90
C VAL A 615 29.65 -22.67 40.26
N LEU A 616 30.09 -23.49 39.30
CA LEU A 616 30.61 -24.83 39.56
C LEU A 616 32.04 -24.79 40.12
N ASP A 617 32.86 -23.83 39.70
CA ASP A 617 34.24 -23.68 40.21
C ASP A 617 34.30 -23.20 41.67
N THR A 618 33.32 -22.41 42.12
CA THR A 618 33.27 -21.90 43.51
C THR A 618 32.81 -22.94 44.53
N ASN A 619 32.19 -24.05 44.09
CA ASN A 619 31.78 -25.16 44.97
C ASN A 619 32.81 -26.30 45.05
N SER A 620 34.01 -26.13 44.48
CA SER A 620 35.01 -27.20 44.36
C SER A 620 36.23 -27.08 45.29
N PHE A 621 36.26 -26.14 46.25
CA PHE A 621 37.31 -26.04 47.26
C PHE A 621 36.74 -26.01 48.68
N GLY A 622 36.83 -27.15 49.36
CA GLY A 622 36.40 -27.28 50.75
C GLY A 622 36.67 -28.67 51.33
N THR A 623 37.89 -29.17 51.23
CA THR A 623 38.33 -30.33 52.03
C THR A 623 39.77 -30.10 52.45
N LEU A 624 39.99 -29.83 53.74
CA LEU A 624 41.17 -30.23 54.53
C LEU A 624 40.92 -29.93 56.02
N SER A 625 41.62 -30.69 56.84
CA SER A 625 41.26 -31.27 58.13
C SER A 625 41.82 -30.56 59.38
N GLY A 626 41.05 -30.62 60.50
CA GLY A 626 41.52 -30.78 61.91
C GLY A 626 42.12 -29.55 62.60
N VAL A 627 41.99 -29.28 63.92
CA VAL A 627 41.67 -30.06 65.13
C VAL A 627 41.36 -29.09 66.32
N ASN A 628 40.57 -29.56 67.30
CA ASN A 628 40.32 -29.10 68.70
C ASN A 628 39.47 -27.83 68.93
N GLY A 629 38.46 -27.81 69.82
CA GLY A 629 37.95 -28.78 70.80
C GLY A 629 36.86 -28.12 71.66
N GLY A 630 36.04 -28.90 72.40
CA GLY A 630 35.27 -28.36 73.54
C GLY A 630 33.74 -28.56 73.57
N VAL A 631 33.32 -29.78 73.89
CA VAL A 631 32.25 -30.22 74.83
C VAL A 631 30.99 -29.35 75.07
N GLY A 632 29.81 -29.96 74.92
CA GLY A 632 28.57 -29.51 75.58
C GLY A 632 27.31 -30.25 75.12
N ALA A 633 27.00 -31.39 75.73
CA ALA A 633 25.78 -32.19 75.51
C ALA A 633 24.50 -31.48 75.98
N SER A 634 23.35 -31.70 75.36
CA SER A 634 22.31 -32.58 75.93
C SER A 634 21.14 -32.81 74.96
N THR A 635 20.60 -34.02 75.06
CA THR A 635 19.61 -34.74 74.26
C THR A 635 18.13 -34.42 74.65
N PRO A 636 17.12 -34.96 73.92
CA PRO A 636 15.81 -34.34 73.69
C PRO A 636 14.62 -35.10 74.30
N ALA A 637 13.41 -34.54 74.13
CA ALA A 637 12.10 -35.22 74.12
C ALA A 637 11.10 -34.28 73.40
N GLY A 638 10.13 -34.67 72.58
CA GLY A 638 9.51 -35.97 72.31
C GLY A 638 8.00 -35.88 72.56
N SER A 639 7.17 -36.23 71.56
CA SER A 639 5.71 -36.56 71.59
C SER A 639 4.69 -35.39 71.62
N ALA A 640 3.46 -35.46 71.10
CA ALA A 640 2.73 -36.30 70.13
C ALA A 640 1.30 -35.71 69.94
N ALA A 641 0.81 -35.69 68.70
CA ALA A 641 -0.54 -36.15 68.26
C ALA A 641 -1.86 -35.52 68.83
N THR A 642 -2.57 -34.76 67.96
CA THR A 642 -3.97 -34.89 67.44
C THR A 642 -5.14 -35.48 68.29
N PRO A 643 -6.42 -35.41 67.86
CA PRO A 643 -7.30 -34.35 67.28
C PRO A 643 -8.75 -34.37 67.89
N THR A 644 -9.71 -33.52 67.44
CA THR A 644 -11.18 -33.82 67.18
C THR A 644 -12.02 -32.54 66.93
N GLY A 645 -13.00 -32.59 65.99
CA GLY A 645 -13.87 -31.49 65.46
C GLY A 645 -15.12 -31.13 66.31
N PRO A 646 -16.31 -30.71 65.78
CA PRO A 646 -16.77 -30.44 64.38
C PRO A 646 -17.53 -29.07 64.16
N SER A 647 -18.03 -28.86 62.92
CA SER A 647 -18.75 -27.71 62.26
C SER A 647 -20.19 -27.41 62.83
N PRO A 648 -21.07 -26.48 62.29
CA PRO A 648 -21.07 -25.69 61.03
C PRO A 648 -21.62 -24.23 61.06
N GLY A 649 -21.58 -23.49 59.93
CA GLY A 649 -22.46 -22.31 59.71
C GLY A 649 -22.01 -21.20 58.73
N ALA A 650 -22.38 -21.34 57.46
CA ALA A 650 -22.80 -20.34 56.44
C ALA A 650 -22.08 -18.98 56.19
N ASN A 651 -21.79 -18.78 54.89
CA ASN A 651 -21.94 -17.59 54.04
C ASN A 651 -20.86 -16.48 53.97
N SER A 652 -20.27 -16.43 52.77
CA SER A 652 -20.15 -15.26 51.86
C SER A 652 -18.75 -14.64 51.62
N LEU A 653 -18.49 -14.47 50.32
CA LEU A 653 -17.65 -13.46 49.64
C LEU A 653 -16.12 -13.65 49.51
N SER A 654 -15.68 -13.35 48.28
CA SER A 654 -14.33 -13.05 47.78
C SER A 654 -13.40 -14.24 47.44
N ALA A 655 -13.38 -14.60 46.15
CA ALA A 655 -12.29 -15.37 45.56
C ALA A 655 -11.14 -14.41 45.19
N GLY A 656 -10.20 -14.23 46.11
CA GLY A 656 -8.85 -13.77 45.80
C GLY A 656 -8.05 -14.93 45.19
N SER A 657 -7.54 -14.76 43.98
CA SER A 657 -6.62 -15.72 43.37
C SER A 657 -5.25 -15.60 44.05
N ALA A 658 -4.87 -16.65 44.80
CA ALA A 658 -3.55 -16.81 45.36
C ALA A 658 -2.51 -16.98 44.23
N ALA A 659 -1.54 -16.06 44.19
CA ALA A 659 -0.36 -16.16 43.36
C ALA A 659 0.62 -17.18 43.97
N THR A 660 0.94 -18.22 43.22
CA THR A 660 2.11 -19.07 43.43
C THR A 660 3.37 -18.31 43.02
N PRO A 661 4.47 -18.27 43.81
CA PRO A 661 5.70 -17.63 43.39
C PRO A 661 6.49 -18.61 42.50
N SER A 662 6.33 -18.52 41.18
CA SER A 662 7.33 -19.06 40.25
C SER A 662 8.41 -18.01 40.05
N GLY A 663 9.59 -18.25 40.63
CA GLY A 663 10.74 -17.37 40.46
C GLY A 663 11.20 -17.32 39.01
N GLU A 664 10.80 -16.29 38.28
CA GLU A 664 11.32 -15.93 36.97
C GLU A 664 12.65 -15.17 37.16
N LYS A 665 13.75 -15.70 36.59
CA LYS A 665 15.02 -14.97 36.48
C LYS A 665 15.15 -14.42 35.07
N GLY A 666 14.99 -13.11 34.92
CA GLY A 666 15.35 -12.40 33.69
C GLY A 666 16.87 -12.28 33.55
N LEU A 667 17.39 -12.41 32.33
CA LEU A 667 18.72 -11.92 31.99
C LEU A 667 18.69 -10.38 32.06
N PRO A 668 19.63 -9.71 32.76
CA PRO A 668 19.61 -8.25 32.85
C PRO A 668 19.87 -7.65 31.46
N GLY A 669 18.83 -7.06 30.88
CA GLY A 669 18.98 -6.02 29.86
C GLY A 669 19.44 -4.74 30.57
N SER A 670 20.36 -4.01 29.94
CA SER A 670 21.06 -2.84 30.49
C SER A 670 20.21 -1.98 31.43
N ALA A 671 20.41 -2.14 32.74
CA ALA A 671 19.99 -1.20 33.75
C ALA A 671 21.27 -0.61 34.36
N VAL A 672 21.37 0.72 34.30
CA VAL A 672 22.48 1.47 34.90
C VAL A 672 22.39 1.33 36.41
N SER A 673 23.24 0.49 37.00
CA SER A 673 23.50 0.49 38.44
C SER A 673 25.01 0.52 38.67
N SER A 674 25.45 1.50 39.45
CA SER A 674 26.82 1.79 39.82
C SER A 674 27.58 0.56 40.35
N ALA A 675 28.42 -0.01 39.49
CA ALA A 675 29.48 -0.93 39.84
C ALA A 675 30.67 -0.64 38.92
N ALA A 676 31.89 -0.84 39.43
CA ALA A 676 33.16 -0.39 38.84
C ALA A 676 33.24 -0.49 37.31
N SER A 677 33.68 0.61 36.69
CA SER A 677 33.86 0.79 35.24
C SER A 677 34.85 -0.23 34.67
N MET A 678 34.34 -1.35 34.14
CA MET A 678 35.09 -2.19 33.20
C MET A 678 35.19 -1.49 31.85
N THR A 679 36.39 -1.44 31.27
CA THR A 679 36.62 -0.80 29.97
C THR A 679 36.05 -1.65 28.83
N THR A 680 35.84 -1.06 27.66
CA THR A 680 35.39 -1.78 26.45
C THR A 680 36.36 -2.90 26.05
N ALA A 681 37.66 -2.73 26.31
CA ALA A 681 38.69 -3.74 26.10
C ALA A 681 38.49 -4.96 27.02
N ASP A 682 38.23 -4.74 28.31
CA ASP A 682 38.00 -5.83 29.28
C ASP A 682 36.77 -6.68 28.91
N ARG A 683 35.70 -6.06 28.39
CA ARG A 683 34.49 -6.76 27.93
C ARG A 683 34.72 -7.59 26.67
N GLN A 684 35.61 -7.14 25.79
CA GLN A 684 35.93 -7.85 24.56
C GLN A 684 36.83 -9.06 24.84
N GLU A 685 37.73 -8.92 25.82
CA GLU A 685 38.60 -9.99 26.30
C GLU A 685 37.81 -11.11 27.01
N THR A 686 36.86 -10.78 27.89
CA THR A 686 36.00 -11.79 28.53
C THR A 686 35.08 -12.51 27.54
N SER A 687 34.57 -11.80 26.54
CA SER A 687 33.75 -12.39 25.47
C SER A 687 34.54 -13.40 24.64
N SER A 688 35.79 -13.08 24.28
CA SER A 688 36.69 -14.00 23.59
C SER A 688 36.96 -15.26 24.42
N ILE A 689 37.23 -15.11 25.72
CA ILE A 689 37.51 -16.24 26.62
C ILE A 689 36.29 -17.15 26.78
N ALA A 690 35.08 -16.59 26.85
CA ALA A 690 33.85 -17.38 26.96
C ALA A 690 33.61 -18.22 25.70
N GLU A 691 33.87 -17.65 24.52
CA GLU A 691 33.72 -18.34 23.23
C GLU A 691 34.72 -19.48 23.04
N ASP A 692 35.95 -19.32 23.54
CA ASP A 692 36.97 -20.37 23.50
C ASP A 692 36.70 -21.51 24.50
N LYS A 693 35.74 -21.33 25.43
CA LYS A 693 35.48 -22.28 26.52
C LYS A 693 34.12 -22.94 26.50
N VAL A 694 33.13 -22.39 25.79
CA VAL A 694 31.76 -22.91 25.78
C VAL A 694 31.18 -22.96 24.37
N GLU A 695 30.64 -24.12 24.01
CA GLU A 695 29.83 -24.29 22.80
C GLU A 695 28.34 -24.29 23.15
N LEU A 696 27.54 -23.65 22.30
CA LEU A 696 26.08 -23.68 22.35
C LEU A 696 25.51 -24.40 21.13
N LEU A 697 24.51 -25.25 21.35
CA LEU A 697 23.90 -26.09 20.34
C LEU A 697 22.37 -25.96 20.36
N CYS A 698 21.73 -26.10 19.21
CA CYS A 698 20.29 -26.29 19.08
C CYS A 698 20.03 -27.42 18.07
N ASN A 699 19.18 -28.39 18.42
CA ASN A 699 18.96 -29.59 17.60
C ASN A 699 20.28 -30.26 17.15
N ASP A 700 21.24 -30.39 18.08
CA ASP A 700 22.59 -30.94 17.87
C ASP A 700 23.47 -30.19 16.84
N GLN A 701 23.03 -29.03 16.35
CA GLN A 701 23.83 -28.14 15.51
C GLN A 701 24.53 -27.08 16.37
N ILE A 702 25.85 -26.91 16.16
CA ILE A 702 26.64 -25.85 16.80
C ILE A 702 26.17 -24.48 16.28
N LEU A 703 25.94 -23.56 17.21
CA LEU A 703 25.45 -22.21 16.92
C LEU A 703 26.62 -21.24 16.77
N GLU A 704 26.59 -20.44 15.72
CA GLU A 704 27.57 -19.37 15.55
C GLU A 704 27.28 -18.24 16.56
N PRO A 705 28.29 -17.70 17.26
CA PRO A 705 28.05 -16.69 18.30
C PRO A 705 27.41 -15.39 17.81
N GLY A 706 27.58 -15.07 16.52
CA GLY A 706 26.97 -13.90 15.87
C GLY A 706 25.50 -14.06 15.53
N MET A 707 24.92 -15.28 15.59
CA MET A 707 23.48 -15.47 15.40
C MET A 707 22.69 -14.87 16.56
N ASP A 708 21.45 -14.47 16.32
CA ASP A 708 20.50 -14.08 17.36
C ASP A 708 19.45 -15.17 17.65
N LEU A 709 18.80 -15.10 18.82
CA LEU A 709 17.84 -16.11 19.28
C LEU A 709 16.71 -16.34 18.27
N ARG A 710 16.21 -15.28 17.63
CA ARG A 710 15.15 -15.39 16.61
C ARG A 710 15.63 -16.08 15.33
N THR A 711 16.88 -15.87 14.90
CA THR A 711 17.47 -16.56 13.74
C THR A 711 17.63 -18.05 14.03
N VAL A 712 18.12 -18.40 15.23
CA VAL A 712 18.19 -19.80 15.69
C VAL A 712 16.79 -20.42 15.75
N ARG A 713 15.81 -19.70 16.31
CA ARG A 713 14.43 -20.17 16.40
C ARG A 713 13.82 -20.43 15.01
N HIS A 714 14.06 -19.53 14.06
CA HIS A 714 13.47 -19.61 12.73
C HIS A 714 14.11 -20.68 11.85
N PHE A 715 15.44 -20.75 11.80
CA PHE A 715 16.16 -21.62 10.86
C PHE A 715 16.57 -22.98 11.43
N ILE A 716 16.79 -23.10 12.74
CA ILE A 716 17.34 -24.32 13.36
C ILE A 716 16.28 -25.04 14.19
N TRP A 717 15.61 -24.34 15.11
CA TRP A 717 14.64 -24.95 16.02
C TRP A 717 13.40 -25.50 15.31
N LYS A 718 12.78 -24.70 14.44
CA LYS A 718 11.61 -25.06 13.61
C LYS A 718 10.43 -25.71 14.37
N SER A 719 10.31 -25.49 15.68
CA SER A 719 9.22 -26.00 16.51
C SER A 719 8.41 -24.85 17.12
N SER A 720 7.13 -25.09 17.36
CA SER A 720 6.21 -24.14 18.00
C SER A 720 6.43 -24.04 19.52
N ALA A 721 7.14 -25.01 20.12
CA ALA A 721 7.51 -24.98 21.53
C ALA A 721 8.58 -23.92 21.84
N ASP A 722 8.76 -23.60 23.12
CA ASP A 722 9.84 -22.73 23.60
C ASP A 722 11.20 -23.27 23.11
N LEU A 723 12.08 -22.34 22.69
CA LEU A 723 13.40 -22.67 22.14
C LEU A 723 14.23 -23.45 23.18
N VAL A 724 14.92 -24.51 22.77
CA VAL A 724 15.82 -25.25 23.67
C VAL A 724 17.26 -25.15 23.15
N LEU A 725 18.14 -24.66 24.01
CA LEU A 725 19.57 -24.51 23.76
C LEU A 725 20.34 -25.45 24.70
N HIS A 726 21.32 -26.14 24.15
CA HIS A 726 22.22 -27.02 24.89
C HIS A 726 23.61 -26.40 24.99
N TYR A 727 24.25 -26.42 26.15
CA TYR A 727 25.63 -25.95 26.31
C TYR A 727 26.58 -27.11 26.65
N ARG A 728 27.84 -27.02 26.21
CA ARG A 728 28.93 -27.88 26.69
C ARG A 728 30.25 -27.10 26.75
N PRO A 729 31.08 -27.31 27.78
CA PRO A 729 32.42 -26.75 27.80
C PRO A 729 33.32 -27.42 26.77
N PHE A 730 34.28 -26.69 26.22
CA PHE A 730 35.41 -27.29 25.50
C PHE A 730 36.25 -28.13 26.47
N LYS A 731 36.76 -29.27 26.00
CA LYS A 731 37.58 -30.19 26.81
C LYS A 731 38.99 -29.68 27.02
#